data_AF-A0A5B0LXD7-F1
#
_entry.id   AF-A0A5B0LXD7-F1
#
_cell.length_a   1.000
_cell.length_b   1.000
_cell.length_c   1.000
_cell.angle_alpha   90.00
_cell.angle_beta   90.00
_cell.angle_gamma   90.00
#
_symmetry.space_group_name_H-M   'P 1'
#
loop_
_entity.id
_entity.type
_entity.pdbx_description
1 polymer ?
#
loop_
_entity_poly.entity_id
_entity_poly.type
_entity_poly.pdbx_seq_one_letter_code
_entity_poly.pdbx_strand_id
1 'polypeptide(L)'
;MSNVNVIGSGVLGLTCALELAKQPGSPYRVTVVTAENAMARWSQDPSTKLPVEPDFASPWAGAFFHPFTPQPETELQKRVASWERKSFKPLWEIAEQDPSVVMKTDFKKYYNHPLSELPWYMDLFPEARKMNAEEIANGPEGKVDGLICKSVTLNPIRYLDYLRQQLAKYDVRIIHHRLETVTEAFEGHPEYGLPAAKIVINACGLGAGKIGGVSDGMMEPIRGQTMLIRPPQPLQLITRDDEKCIYICSRPPTIPGEGEEVILGGSYQPGDSSLEIDDQISHRILSEALKIRPDLSHDGTVEGVQIVEHVAALRPHNKNGPRVEREDFDIKSTNQGETQSSTGILVHCYGIGTKDLSRWAKDWFDEKLLSIGEQDGLKVESVSTFEGDCELGMRKAKLITIYDLRMTVRWSGHGTGGTLTIPEISHDMTESDYVFDGALDSGGKPEIESRAKKSLGPAMCKIFQAFPKAIIDEHGAGFYKENGLSPAGTPGGSGTTTPQPSAANLQTKSAPTAAPVPADDPSTKSNKGNVVNTSSVRIDGQFMCSASDLFDFLTDESKIPMWSRNPAKMKPEVGAEMSLFGGNVTGKVISVDRPKEMITTWRAPTWPAGHFGKLKTSLTEGSDSTKLELHLTGVPVGTEEETERNLDIFYLRSLKQIGLGTIL
;
A
#
# COMPACT_ATOMS: atom_id res chain seq x y z
N MET A 1 37.48 8.79 13.26
CA MET A 1 36.13 8.86 12.66
C MET A 1 35.56 7.45 12.60
N SER A 2 34.29 7.27 12.94
CA SER A 2 33.59 5.99 12.85
C SER A 2 33.02 5.82 11.44
N ASN A 3 33.23 4.67 10.81
CA ASN A 3 32.62 4.41 9.50
C ASN A 3 31.10 4.23 9.65
N VAL A 4 30.34 4.86 8.76
CA VAL A 4 28.90 4.68 8.60
C VAL A 4 28.62 4.32 7.15
N ASN A 5 27.97 3.19 6.93
CA ASN A 5 27.54 2.79 5.59
C ASN A 5 26.05 3.07 5.40
N VAL A 6 25.68 3.66 4.27
CA VAL A 6 24.28 3.96 3.93
C VAL A 6 23.89 3.10 2.73
N ILE A 7 22.91 2.23 2.91
CA ILE A 7 22.36 1.38 1.84
C ILE A 7 21.30 2.16 1.08
N GLY A 8 21.51 2.34 -0.23
CA GLY A 8 20.60 3.04 -1.13
C GLY A 8 21.06 4.46 -1.45
N SER A 9 20.97 4.83 -2.73
CA SER A 9 21.31 6.17 -3.23
C SER A 9 20.08 6.96 -3.69
N GLY A 10 18.90 6.62 -3.17
CA GLY A 10 17.69 7.41 -3.36
C GLY A 10 17.73 8.69 -2.53
N VAL A 11 16.68 9.50 -2.65
CA VAL A 11 16.61 10.79 -1.95
C VAL A 11 16.82 10.64 -0.44
N LEU A 12 16.26 9.60 0.18
CA LEU A 12 16.45 9.31 1.61
C LEU A 12 17.90 8.98 1.93
N GLY A 13 18.50 8.01 1.22
CA GLY A 13 19.88 7.58 1.46
C GLY A 13 20.90 8.71 1.25
N LEU A 14 20.80 9.46 0.15
CA LEU A 14 21.70 10.59 -0.12
C LEU A 14 21.53 11.71 0.91
N THR A 15 20.29 12.01 1.32
CA THR A 15 20.02 13.04 2.35
C THR A 15 20.55 12.60 3.71
N CYS A 16 20.31 11.35 4.13
CA CYS A 16 20.89 10.81 5.37
C CYS A 16 22.41 10.88 5.37
N ALA A 17 23.04 10.48 4.25
CA ALA A 17 24.49 10.55 4.12
C ALA A 17 25.01 12.00 4.22
N LEU A 18 24.31 12.95 3.60
CA LEU A 18 24.68 14.35 3.60
C LEU A 18 24.52 14.98 4.99
N GLU A 19 23.40 14.73 5.66
CA GLU A 19 23.15 15.20 7.03
C GLU A 19 24.16 14.64 8.03
N LEU A 20 24.61 13.38 7.87
CA LEU A 20 25.66 12.80 8.70
C LEU A 20 27.03 13.42 8.42
N ALA A 21 27.36 13.68 7.16
CA ALA A 21 28.67 14.18 6.76
C ALA A 21 28.84 15.69 7.00
N LYS A 22 27.80 16.49 6.76
CA LYS A 22 27.91 17.96 6.76
C LYS A 22 27.96 18.60 8.15
N GLN A 23 27.64 17.86 9.22
CA GLN A 23 27.64 18.41 10.57
C GLN A 23 29.04 18.95 10.93
N PRO A 24 29.16 20.17 11.48
CA PRO A 24 30.44 20.70 11.93
C PRO A 24 31.11 19.76 12.93
N GLY A 25 32.32 19.30 12.61
CA GLY A 25 33.05 18.34 13.44
C GLY A 25 32.49 16.92 13.42
N SER A 26 31.75 16.53 12.37
CA SER A 26 31.15 15.20 12.25
C SER A 26 32.18 14.09 12.57
N PRO A 27 31.84 13.16 13.48
CA PRO A 27 32.72 12.06 13.83
C PRO A 27 32.66 10.93 12.79
N TYR A 28 31.83 11.05 11.75
CA TYR A 28 31.49 9.97 10.84
C TYR A 28 32.27 10.05 9.53
N ARG A 29 32.76 8.89 9.08
CA ARG A 29 33.22 8.70 7.70
C ARG A 29 32.12 7.95 6.95
N VAL A 30 31.38 8.66 6.11
CA VAL A 30 30.19 8.12 5.45
C VAL A 30 30.56 7.48 4.11
N THR A 31 29.99 6.33 3.81
CA THR A 31 30.04 5.68 2.48
C THR A 31 28.63 5.25 2.09
N VAL A 32 28.17 5.60 0.90
CA VAL A 32 26.90 5.13 0.34
C VAL A 32 27.18 3.91 -0.53
N VAL A 33 26.38 2.87 -0.42
CA VAL A 33 26.40 1.68 -1.28
C VAL A 33 25.05 1.52 -1.96
N THR A 34 25.04 1.29 -3.27
CA THR A 34 23.81 1.28 -4.05
C THR A 34 23.88 0.32 -5.23
N ALA A 35 22.77 -0.35 -5.54
CA ALA A 35 22.65 -1.19 -6.73
C ALA A 35 22.47 -0.38 -8.04
N GLU A 36 22.12 0.91 -7.93
CA GLU A 36 21.84 1.79 -9.07
C GLU A 36 23.07 2.60 -9.49
N ASN A 37 23.29 2.74 -10.80
CA ASN A 37 24.43 3.45 -11.38
C ASN A 37 24.05 4.52 -12.43
N ALA A 38 22.78 4.59 -12.85
CA ALA A 38 22.30 5.55 -13.83
C ALA A 38 22.65 6.98 -13.45
N MET A 39 22.59 7.33 -12.16
CA MET A 39 22.91 8.69 -11.70
C MET A 39 24.38 9.04 -11.86
N ALA A 40 25.30 8.11 -11.63
CA ALA A 40 26.72 8.39 -11.84
C ALA A 40 27.04 8.66 -13.32
N ARG A 41 26.34 7.95 -14.22
CA ARG A 41 26.47 8.14 -15.67
C ARG A 41 25.83 9.47 -16.12
N TRP A 42 24.66 9.82 -15.58
CA TRP A 42 24.00 11.07 -15.91
C TRP A 42 24.83 12.29 -15.48
N SER A 43 25.46 12.22 -14.30
CA SER A 43 26.38 13.28 -13.83
C SER A 43 27.55 13.54 -14.79
N GLN A 44 27.99 12.51 -15.56
CA GLN A 44 29.10 12.63 -16.50
C GLN A 44 28.65 13.19 -17.86
N ASP A 45 27.46 12.83 -18.30
CA ASP A 45 26.84 13.32 -19.53
C ASP A 45 25.35 13.63 -19.32
N PRO A 46 25.01 14.86 -18.91
CA PRO A 46 23.63 15.28 -18.68
C PRO A 46 22.89 15.60 -20.00
N SER A 47 23.54 15.42 -21.16
CA SER A 47 22.91 15.63 -22.48
C SER A 47 22.09 14.42 -22.95
N THR A 48 22.22 13.28 -22.27
CA THR A 48 21.53 12.05 -22.63
C THR A 48 20.63 11.55 -21.50
N LYS A 49 19.47 11.01 -21.90
CA LYS A 49 18.59 10.30 -21.00
C LYS A 49 19.11 8.89 -20.78
N LEU A 50 19.07 8.41 -19.54
CA LEU A 50 19.59 7.09 -19.18
C LEU A 50 18.49 6.15 -18.67
N PRO A 51 18.63 4.83 -18.92
CA PRO A 51 17.74 3.84 -18.34
C PRO A 51 18.00 3.80 -16.82
N VAL A 52 16.95 4.05 -16.06
CA VAL A 52 16.92 3.95 -14.60
C VAL A 52 16.11 2.70 -14.24
N GLU A 53 16.49 1.98 -13.19
CA GLU A 53 15.70 0.83 -12.75
C GLU A 53 14.34 1.27 -12.16
N PRO A 54 13.20 0.66 -12.53
CA PRO A 54 11.89 1.10 -12.07
C PRO A 54 11.58 0.83 -10.57
N ASP A 55 12.34 -0.07 -9.93
CA ASP A 55 12.28 -0.28 -8.47
C ASP A 55 13.10 0.78 -7.69
N PHE A 56 13.87 1.62 -8.39
CA PHE A 56 14.48 2.83 -7.87
C PHE A 56 13.52 4.02 -8.01
N ALA A 57 12.66 4.20 -7.00
CA ALA A 57 11.55 5.15 -7.08
C ALA A 57 11.93 6.63 -7.27
N SER A 58 13.11 7.06 -6.78
CA SER A 58 13.43 8.50 -6.64
C SER A 58 13.42 9.27 -7.98
N PRO A 59 14.06 8.78 -9.07
CA PRO A 59 13.99 9.39 -10.41
C PRO A 59 12.60 9.59 -11.00
N TRP A 60 11.63 8.79 -10.58
CA TRP A 60 10.30 8.73 -11.19
C TRP A 60 9.24 9.60 -10.49
N ALA A 61 9.62 10.28 -9.41
CA ALA A 61 8.74 11.22 -8.73
C ALA A 61 8.43 12.43 -9.62
N GLY A 62 7.40 13.22 -9.24
CA GLY A 62 7.07 14.48 -9.92
C GLY A 62 8.28 15.44 -10.02
N ALA A 63 8.80 16.00 -8.93
CA ALA A 63 8.33 15.96 -7.54
C ALA A 63 8.07 17.39 -7.05
N PHE A 64 6.98 17.60 -6.32
CA PHE A 64 6.63 18.90 -5.76
C PHE A 64 6.36 18.79 -4.27
N PHE A 65 6.55 19.89 -3.56
CA PHE A 65 6.32 19.94 -2.13
C PHE A 65 4.86 20.32 -1.83
N HIS A 66 4.10 19.36 -1.31
CA HIS A 66 2.74 19.58 -0.81
C HIS A 66 2.41 18.53 0.26
N PRO A 67 2.22 18.93 1.52
CA PRO A 67 1.83 18.01 2.59
C PRO A 67 0.53 17.25 2.27
N PHE A 68 0.52 15.96 2.56
CA PHE A 68 -0.65 15.12 2.24
C PHE A 68 -1.79 15.24 3.25
N THR A 69 -1.48 15.48 4.53
CA THR A 69 -2.45 15.53 5.62
C THR A 69 -2.68 16.98 6.06
N PRO A 70 -3.84 17.59 5.71
CA PRO A 70 -4.14 18.99 6.04
C PRO A 70 -4.31 19.25 7.53
N GLN A 71 -4.88 18.27 8.24
CA GLN A 71 -5.09 18.30 9.69
C GLN A 71 -4.47 17.04 10.30
N PRO A 72 -3.21 17.10 10.79
CA PRO A 72 -2.54 15.95 11.37
C PRO A 72 -3.06 15.69 12.79
N GLU A 73 -3.81 14.61 12.95
CA GLU A 73 -4.46 14.25 14.20
C GLU A 73 -3.67 13.19 14.97
N THR A 74 -3.12 12.21 14.25
CA THR A 74 -2.29 11.15 14.85
C THR A 74 -0.84 11.56 15.03
N GLU A 75 -0.12 10.85 15.90
CA GLU A 75 1.31 11.12 16.10
C GLU A 75 2.14 10.82 14.86
N LEU A 76 1.77 9.79 14.09
CA LEU A 76 2.44 9.53 12.82
C LEU A 76 2.21 10.71 11.86
N GLN A 77 0.97 11.18 11.69
CA GLN A 77 0.68 12.34 10.86
C GLN A 77 1.39 13.61 11.34
N LYS A 78 1.45 13.86 12.66
CA LYS A 78 2.21 14.99 13.23
C LYS A 78 3.72 14.84 13.06
N ARG A 79 4.25 13.61 13.16
CA ARG A 79 5.65 13.29 12.92
C ARG A 79 6.00 13.52 11.44
N VAL A 80 5.15 13.08 10.53
CA VAL A 80 5.27 13.36 9.08
C VAL A 80 5.17 14.86 8.81
N ALA A 81 4.18 15.57 9.36
CA ALA A 81 4.07 17.02 9.24
C ALA A 81 5.29 17.76 9.79
N SER A 82 5.91 17.25 10.87
CA SER A 82 7.18 17.78 11.39
C SER A 82 8.34 17.59 10.41
N TRP A 83 8.43 16.43 9.75
CA TRP A 83 9.42 16.16 8.71
C TRP A 83 9.20 17.05 7.48
N GLU A 84 7.95 17.18 7.03
CA GLU A 84 7.56 18.07 5.93
C GLU A 84 7.95 19.52 6.26
N ARG A 85 7.57 20.03 7.43
CA ARG A 85 7.94 21.38 7.89
C ARG A 85 9.46 21.61 7.88
N LYS A 86 10.24 20.63 8.35
CA LYS A 86 11.70 20.70 8.35
C LYS A 86 12.30 20.64 6.94
N SER A 87 11.64 19.95 6.02
CA SER A 87 12.13 19.71 4.66
C SER A 87 11.86 20.88 3.72
N PHE A 88 10.81 21.67 3.97
CA PHE A 88 10.47 22.80 3.09
C PHE A 88 11.57 23.87 3.02
N LYS A 89 12.11 24.28 4.19
CA LYS A 89 13.10 25.37 4.25
C LYS A 89 14.35 25.08 3.40
N PRO A 90 15.05 23.93 3.54
CA PRO A 90 16.19 23.60 2.70
C PRO A 90 15.86 23.59 1.21
N LEU A 91 14.68 23.08 0.82
CA LEU A 91 14.27 23.09 -0.59
C LEU A 91 14.04 24.51 -1.10
N TRP A 92 13.43 25.37 -0.29
CA TRP A 92 13.24 26.79 -0.60
C TRP A 92 14.58 27.53 -0.76
N GLU A 93 15.54 27.27 0.12
CA GLU A 93 16.89 27.84 0.05
C GLU A 93 17.64 27.37 -1.20
N ILE A 94 17.52 26.09 -1.58
CA ILE A 94 18.07 25.59 -2.85
C ILE A 94 17.40 26.29 -4.03
N ALA A 95 16.09 26.52 -3.98
CA ALA A 95 15.40 27.23 -5.05
C ALA A 95 15.83 28.69 -5.21
N GLU A 96 16.34 29.32 -4.15
CA GLU A 96 16.95 30.66 -4.20
C GLU A 96 18.36 30.64 -4.80
N GLN A 97 19.09 29.55 -4.58
CA GLN A 97 20.49 29.43 -4.98
C GLN A 97 20.65 28.85 -6.39
N ASP A 98 19.84 27.85 -6.73
CA ASP A 98 19.89 27.11 -7.99
C ASP A 98 18.48 26.72 -8.46
N PRO A 99 17.77 27.64 -9.16
CA PRO A 99 16.45 27.38 -9.72
C PRO A 99 16.45 26.30 -10.82
N SER A 100 17.62 25.90 -11.31
CA SER A 100 17.73 24.80 -12.28
C SER A 100 17.52 23.43 -11.64
N VAL A 101 17.66 23.32 -10.31
CA VAL A 101 17.48 22.06 -9.57
C VAL A 101 16.11 22.03 -8.90
N VAL A 102 15.79 23.07 -8.13
CA VAL A 102 14.52 23.26 -7.44
C VAL A 102 13.98 24.62 -7.87
N MET A 103 12.79 24.70 -8.44
CA MET A 103 12.17 25.98 -8.78
C MET A 103 11.10 26.37 -7.75
N LYS A 104 10.92 27.67 -7.55
CA LYS A 104 9.74 28.22 -6.88
C LYS A 104 8.58 28.27 -7.87
N THR A 105 7.39 27.90 -7.42
CA THR A 105 6.25 27.67 -8.30
C THR A 105 4.95 28.10 -7.62
N ASP A 106 4.02 28.63 -8.41
CA ASP A 106 2.65 28.83 -7.96
C ASP A 106 1.99 27.48 -7.67
N PHE A 107 1.30 27.37 -6.55
CA PHE A 107 0.53 26.19 -6.18
C PHE A 107 -0.94 26.59 -6.05
N LYS A 108 -1.81 25.92 -6.82
CA LYS A 108 -3.27 26.12 -6.79
C LYS A 108 -3.96 24.79 -6.53
N LYS A 109 -4.72 24.71 -5.44
CA LYS A 109 -5.55 23.55 -5.12
C LYS A 109 -7.02 23.96 -5.05
N TYR A 110 -7.87 23.22 -5.76
CA TYR A 110 -9.30 23.45 -5.80
C TYR A 110 -10.04 22.34 -5.04
N TYR A 111 -11.15 22.70 -4.41
CA TYR A 111 -12.00 21.80 -3.62
C TYR A 111 -13.44 21.88 -4.12
N ASN A 112 -14.12 20.74 -4.17
CA ASN A 112 -15.56 20.66 -4.49
C ASN A 112 -16.46 20.84 -3.26
N HIS A 113 -15.86 21.03 -2.09
CA HIS A 113 -16.52 21.34 -0.83
C HIS A 113 -15.89 22.60 -0.22
N PRO A 114 -16.66 23.36 0.58
CA PRO A 114 -16.12 24.48 1.32
C PRO A 114 -15.13 23.99 2.39
N LEU A 115 -14.01 24.70 2.52
CA LEU A 115 -13.05 24.47 3.61
C LEU A 115 -13.57 25.14 4.88
N SER A 116 -13.99 24.32 5.85
CA SER A 116 -14.34 24.76 7.22
C SER A 116 -13.10 25.18 8.01
N GLU A 117 -11.98 24.48 7.80
CA GLU A 117 -10.70 24.75 8.45
C GLU A 117 -9.57 24.84 7.42
N LEU A 118 -8.58 25.70 7.69
CA LEU A 118 -7.41 25.85 6.85
C LEU A 118 -6.34 24.80 7.19
N PRO A 119 -5.67 24.21 6.18
CA PRO A 119 -4.58 23.27 6.43
C PRO A 119 -3.41 23.90 7.20
N TRP A 120 -2.74 23.12 8.05
CA TRP A 120 -1.60 23.60 8.86
C TRP A 120 -0.47 24.22 8.04
N TYR A 121 -0.30 23.79 6.79
CA TYR A 121 0.78 24.22 5.90
C TYR A 121 0.54 25.59 5.28
N MET A 122 -0.62 26.21 5.49
CA MET A 122 -0.86 27.61 5.13
C MET A 122 0.11 28.55 5.86
N ASP A 123 0.51 28.20 7.09
CA ASP A 123 1.51 28.97 7.84
C ASP A 123 2.96 28.73 7.36
N LEU A 124 3.18 27.69 6.56
CA LEU A 124 4.49 27.30 6.05
C LEU A 124 4.76 27.95 4.68
N PHE A 125 3.74 28.03 3.83
CA PHE A 125 3.88 28.46 2.45
C PHE A 125 3.81 29.98 2.29
N PRO A 126 4.77 30.59 1.57
CA PRO A 126 4.69 32.01 1.25
C PRO A 126 3.44 32.31 0.41
N GLU A 127 2.87 33.49 0.62
CA GLU A 127 1.69 33.99 -0.11
C GLU A 127 0.45 33.07 0.00
N ALA A 128 0.40 32.21 1.03
CA ALA A 128 -0.72 31.31 1.22
C ALA A 128 -2.00 32.05 1.60
N ARG A 129 -3.07 31.83 0.83
CA ARG A 129 -4.41 32.36 1.09
C ARG A 129 -5.50 31.52 0.44
N LYS A 130 -6.75 31.73 0.86
CA LYS A 130 -7.91 31.24 0.12
C LYS A 130 -8.06 32.00 -1.20
N MET A 131 -8.61 31.32 -2.20
CA MET A 131 -9.07 31.93 -3.44
C MET A 131 -10.31 32.78 -3.19
N ASN A 132 -10.46 33.86 -3.95
CA ASN A 132 -11.68 34.68 -3.95
C ASN A 132 -12.73 34.11 -4.92
N ALA A 133 -13.95 34.67 -4.91
CA ALA A 133 -15.06 34.15 -5.72
C ALA A 133 -14.79 34.20 -7.24
N GLU A 134 -14.04 35.19 -7.74
CA GLU A 134 -13.67 35.28 -9.15
C GLU A 134 -12.63 34.23 -9.54
N GLU A 135 -11.64 33.98 -8.67
CA GLU A 135 -10.63 32.93 -8.87
C GLU A 135 -11.25 31.52 -8.87
N ILE A 136 -12.29 31.30 -8.05
CA ILE A 136 -13.07 30.06 -8.07
C ILE A 136 -13.94 29.96 -9.32
N ALA A 137 -14.62 31.04 -9.72
CA ALA A 137 -15.46 31.06 -10.92
C ALA A 137 -14.67 30.79 -12.22
N ASN A 138 -13.39 31.18 -12.24
CA ASN A 138 -12.45 30.90 -13.33
C ASN A 138 -11.70 29.56 -13.17
N GLY A 139 -11.99 28.80 -12.12
CA GLY A 139 -11.38 27.49 -11.86
C GLY A 139 -12.06 26.35 -12.63
N PRO A 140 -11.61 25.10 -12.40
CA PRO A 140 -12.25 23.92 -12.95
C PRO A 140 -13.72 23.80 -12.52
N GLU A 141 -14.56 23.24 -13.40
CA GLU A 141 -15.98 23.02 -13.12
C GLU A 141 -16.20 22.19 -11.84
N GLY A 142 -17.25 22.54 -11.09
CA GLY A 142 -17.64 21.82 -9.87
C GLY A 142 -16.81 22.15 -8.62
N LYS A 143 -15.87 23.08 -8.70
CA LYS A 143 -15.08 23.53 -7.55
C LYS A 143 -15.73 24.76 -6.89
N VAL A 144 -15.80 24.74 -5.56
CA VAL A 144 -16.49 25.75 -4.74
C VAL A 144 -15.58 26.47 -3.75
N ASP A 145 -14.35 25.98 -3.57
CA ASP A 145 -13.33 26.57 -2.70
C ASP A 145 -11.92 26.26 -3.23
N GLY A 146 -10.91 26.93 -2.70
CA GLY A 146 -9.55 26.83 -3.23
C GLY A 146 -8.50 27.54 -2.39
N LEU A 147 -7.27 27.06 -2.51
CA LEU A 147 -6.07 27.61 -1.89
C LEU A 147 -5.04 27.98 -2.95
N ILE A 148 -4.40 29.11 -2.77
CA ILE A 148 -3.24 29.54 -3.56
C ILE A 148 -2.08 29.86 -2.63
N CYS A 149 -0.88 29.41 -2.99
CA CYS A 149 0.37 29.74 -2.31
C CYS A 149 1.57 29.61 -3.25
N LYS A 150 2.76 29.97 -2.77
CA LYS A 150 4.03 29.59 -3.40
C LYS A 150 4.56 28.31 -2.76
N SER A 151 4.97 27.35 -3.59
CA SER A 151 5.68 26.15 -3.16
C SER A 151 6.92 25.95 -4.02
N VAL A 152 7.50 24.76 -3.96
CA VAL A 152 8.65 24.35 -4.75
C VAL A 152 8.37 23.05 -5.48
N THR A 153 8.99 22.93 -6.65
CA THR A 153 9.05 21.70 -7.43
C THR A 153 10.48 21.48 -7.89
N LEU A 154 10.86 20.23 -8.13
CA LEU A 154 12.22 19.87 -8.49
C LEU A 154 12.21 18.80 -9.58
N ASN A 155 13.30 18.77 -10.33
CA ASN A 155 13.60 17.64 -11.20
C ASN A 155 14.34 16.58 -10.38
N PRO A 156 13.80 15.37 -10.19
CA PRO A 156 14.43 14.38 -9.32
C PRO A 156 15.84 13.98 -9.78
N ILE A 157 16.09 13.88 -11.09
CA ILE A 157 17.43 13.54 -11.62
C ILE A 157 18.44 14.62 -11.23
N ARG A 158 18.10 15.88 -11.47
CA ARG A 158 18.96 17.02 -11.13
C ARG A 158 19.15 17.16 -9.63
N TYR A 159 18.12 16.88 -8.84
CA TYR A 159 18.21 16.94 -7.38
C TYR A 159 19.07 15.82 -6.79
N LEU A 160 18.96 14.60 -7.32
CA LEU A 160 19.83 13.50 -6.93
C LEU A 160 21.29 13.81 -7.30
N ASP A 161 21.55 14.36 -8.49
CA ASP A 161 22.89 14.82 -8.86
C ASP A 161 23.40 15.94 -7.95
N TYR A 162 22.57 16.95 -7.66
CA TYR A 162 22.89 18.00 -6.70
C TYR A 162 23.31 17.41 -5.35
N LEU A 163 22.56 16.44 -4.80
CA LEU A 163 22.93 15.78 -3.55
C LEU A 163 24.27 15.05 -3.66
N ARG A 164 24.56 14.37 -4.77
CA ARG A 164 25.86 13.72 -5.02
C ARG A 164 27.00 14.73 -5.06
N GLN A 165 26.79 15.89 -5.69
CA GLN A 165 27.77 16.98 -5.71
C GLN A 165 27.98 17.56 -4.30
N GLN A 166 26.92 17.71 -3.49
CA GLN A 166 27.08 18.14 -2.09
C GLN A 166 27.86 17.10 -1.27
N LEU A 167 27.56 15.81 -1.44
CA LEU A 167 28.27 14.71 -0.77
C LEU A 167 29.76 14.68 -1.10
N ALA A 168 30.13 14.96 -2.36
CA ALA A 168 31.53 15.03 -2.79
C ALA A 168 32.34 16.11 -2.03
N LYS A 169 31.70 17.21 -1.61
CA LYS A 169 32.35 18.27 -0.80
C LYS A 169 32.76 17.80 0.60
N TYR A 170 32.22 16.68 1.06
CA TYR A 170 32.50 16.07 2.37
C TYR A 170 33.17 14.70 2.24
N ASP A 171 33.81 14.42 1.11
CA ASP A 171 34.54 13.18 0.82
C ASP A 171 33.70 11.90 1.00
N VAL A 172 32.38 12.00 0.85
CA VAL A 172 31.50 10.83 0.90
C VAL A 172 31.63 10.04 -0.39
N ARG A 173 31.98 8.75 -0.25
CA ARG A 173 32.10 7.83 -1.39
C ARG A 173 30.77 7.18 -1.71
N ILE A 174 30.46 7.03 -2.98
CA ILE A 174 29.29 6.28 -3.46
C ILE A 174 29.80 5.08 -4.25
N ILE A 175 29.48 3.88 -3.77
CA ILE A 175 29.94 2.60 -4.31
C ILE A 175 28.76 1.93 -5.02
N HIS A 176 28.97 1.54 -6.27
CA HIS A 176 28.01 0.75 -7.03
C HIS A 176 28.20 -0.72 -6.71
N HIS A 177 27.30 -1.28 -5.90
CA HIS A 177 27.25 -2.69 -5.56
C HIS A 177 25.86 -3.07 -5.04
N ARG A 178 25.35 -4.25 -5.43
CA ARG A 178 24.09 -4.82 -4.93
C ARG A 178 24.41 -5.74 -3.75
N LEU A 179 23.87 -5.41 -2.58
CA LEU A 179 23.99 -6.25 -1.40
C LEU A 179 22.83 -7.25 -1.37
N GLU A 180 23.12 -8.50 -1.03
CA GLU A 180 22.10 -9.52 -0.82
C GLU A 180 21.59 -9.51 0.63
N THR A 181 22.44 -9.09 1.56
CA THR A 181 22.18 -9.00 2.99
C THR A 181 22.65 -7.68 3.59
N VAL A 182 22.03 -7.26 4.70
CA VAL A 182 22.49 -6.08 5.45
C VAL A 182 23.85 -6.34 6.13
N THR A 183 24.16 -7.59 6.45
CA THR A 183 25.45 -7.99 7.04
C THR A 183 26.65 -7.55 6.20
N GLU A 184 26.56 -7.64 4.87
CA GLU A 184 27.62 -7.18 3.96
C GLU A 184 27.93 -5.68 4.12
N ALA A 185 26.94 -4.85 4.48
CA ALA A 185 27.17 -3.44 4.77
C ALA A 185 27.90 -3.21 6.09
N PHE A 186 27.81 -4.13 7.06
CA PHE A 186 28.58 -4.06 8.31
C PHE A 186 30.01 -4.57 8.11
N GLU A 187 30.17 -5.72 7.46
CA GLU A 187 31.47 -6.34 7.22
C GLU A 187 32.33 -5.54 6.24
N GLY A 188 31.67 -4.82 5.32
CA GLY A 188 32.34 -4.18 4.21
C GLY A 188 32.89 -5.20 3.21
N HIS A 189 33.54 -4.70 2.17
CA HIS A 189 34.12 -5.54 1.15
C HIS A 189 35.28 -4.81 0.45
N PRO A 190 36.52 -5.29 0.64
CA PRO A 190 37.70 -4.61 0.11
C PRO A 190 37.72 -4.48 -1.42
N GLU A 191 37.21 -5.48 -2.15
CA GLU A 191 37.31 -5.53 -3.63
C GLU A 191 36.65 -4.33 -4.32
N TYR A 192 35.47 -3.92 -3.86
CA TYR A 192 34.76 -2.74 -4.37
C TYR A 192 34.88 -1.53 -3.43
N GLY A 193 35.79 -1.59 -2.45
CA GLY A 193 36.18 -0.45 -1.61
C GLY A 193 35.21 -0.06 -0.49
N LEU A 194 34.25 -0.93 -0.15
CA LEU A 194 33.29 -0.72 0.93
C LEU A 194 33.99 -0.99 2.28
N PRO A 195 34.12 0.00 3.17
CA PRO A 195 34.76 -0.22 4.46
C PRO A 195 33.82 -0.95 5.42
N ALA A 196 34.37 -1.73 6.35
CA ALA A 196 33.59 -2.23 7.49
C ALA A 196 33.04 -1.06 8.31
N ALA A 197 31.80 -1.18 8.80
CA ALA A 197 31.12 -0.16 9.57
C ALA A 197 30.44 -0.78 10.80
N LYS A 198 30.34 0.00 11.88
CA LYS A 198 29.56 -0.38 13.08
C LYS A 198 28.14 0.18 13.05
N ILE A 199 27.88 1.11 12.14
CA ILE A 199 26.59 1.77 11.97
C ILE A 199 26.22 1.65 10.49
N VAL A 200 25.03 1.15 10.23
CA VAL A 200 24.46 1.04 8.89
C VAL A 200 23.12 1.77 8.86
N ILE A 201 22.92 2.63 7.86
CA ILE A 201 21.62 3.24 7.58
C ILE A 201 20.99 2.45 6.43
N ASN A 202 19.85 1.81 6.67
CA ASN A 202 19.07 1.13 5.65
C ASN A 202 18.05 2.10 5.04
N ALA A 203 18.33 2.58 3.82
CA ALA A 203 17.46 3.44 3.03
C ALA A 203 17.16 2.86 1.63
N CYS A 204 17.00 1.54 1.54
CA CYS A 204 16.88 0.84 0.25
C CYS A 204 15.45 0.77 -0.33
N GLY A 205 14.47 1.49 0.23
CA GLY A 205 13.11 1.57 -0.32
C GLY A 205 12.44 0.19 -0.40
N LEU A 206 11.89 -0.17 -1.57
CA LEU A 206 11.30 -1.50 -1.81
C LEU A 206 12.28 -2.65 -1.58
N GLY A 207 13.59 -2.40 -1.68
CA GLY A 207 14.63 -3.38 -1.36
C GLY A 207 14.54 -3.90 0.08
N ALA A 208 13.94 -3.15 1.01
CA ALA A 208 13.81 -3.56 2.41
C ALA A 208 12.93 -4.81 2.58
N GLY A 209 12.00 -5.04 1.65
CA GLY A 209 11.18 -6.26 1.63
C GLY A 209 11.91 -7.52 1.18
N LYS A 210 13.11 -7.38 0.58
CA LYS A 210 13.86 -8.50 -0.02
C LYS A 210 15.25 -8.71 0.59
N ILE A 211 15.95 -7.66 0.99
CA ILE A 211 17.32 -7.75 1.50
C ILE A 211 17.39 -8.61 2.78
N GLY A 212 18.31 -9.58 2.78
CA GLY A 212 18.48 -10.51 3.89
C GLY A 212 18.88 -9.81 5.20
N GLY A 213 18.33 -10.29 6.31
CA GLY A 213 18.48 -9.68 7.63
C GLY A 213 17.45 -8.58 7.93
N VAL A 214 16.65 -8.16 6.94
CA VAL A 214 15.51 -7.24 7.16
C VAL A 214 14.22 -7.90 6.70
N SER A 215 14.10 -8.20 5.40
CA SER A 215 12.94 -8.88 4.79
C SER A 215 11.59 -8.36 5.32
N ASP A 216 11.41 -7.04 5.31
CA ASP A 216 10.23 -6.39 5.88
C ASP A 216 8.98 -6.71 5.04
N GLY A 217 8.17 -7.65 5.52
CA GLY A 217 6.94 -8.10 4.86
C GLY A 217 5.83 -7.05 4.79
N MET A 218 6.01 -5.89 5.42
CA MET A 218 5.06 -4.77 5.34
C MET A 218 5.33 -3.87 4.13
N MET A 219 6.44 -4.09 3.41
CA MET A 219 6.74 -3.39 2.17
C MET A 219 5.84 -3.86 1.04
N GLU A 220 5.28 -2.89 0.31
CA GLU A 220 4.42 -3.14 -0.84
C GLU A 220 4.67 -2.07 -1.90
N PRO A 221 4.73 -2.41 -3.20
CA PRO A 221 4.78 -1.41 -4.25
C PRO A 221 3.43 -0.71 -4.38
N ILE A 222 3.45 0.59 -4.65
CA ILE A 222 2.29 1.29 -5.18
C ILE A 222 2.64 1.77 -6.57
N ARG A 223 2.09 1.10 -7.58
CA ARG A 223 2.26 1.51 -8.97
C ARG A 223 1.65 2.89 -9.19
N GLY A 224 2.43 3.76 -9.82
CA GLY A 224 2.04 5.08 -10.26
C GLY A 224 2.42 5.29 -11.71
N GLN A 225 1.43 5.58 -12.54
CA GLN A 225 1.65 5.96 -13.93
C GLN A 225 1.52 7.47 -14.09
N THR A 226 2.44 8.05 -14.87
CA THR A 226 2.50 9.48 -15.19
C THR A 226 2.91 9.67 -16.65
N MET A 227 2.76 10.89 -17.14
CA MET A 227 3.22 11.32 -18.46
C MET A 227 4.12 12.55 -18.28
N LEU A 228 5.28 12.52 -18.92
CA LEU A 228 6.15 13.68 -19.06
C LEU A 228 5.83 14.37 -20.38
N ILE A 229 5.57 15.67 -20.34
CA ILE A 229 5.28 16.48 -21.51
C ILE A 229 6.15 17.73 -21.54
N ARG A 230 6.15 18.41 -22.70
CA ARG A 230 6.60 19.79 -22.83
C ARG A 230 5.41 20.66 -23.23
N PRO A 231 5.04 21.66 -22.40
CA PRO A 231 3.99 22.57 -22.76
C PRO A 231 4.47 23.55 -23.86
N PRO A 232 3.56 24.13 -24.67
CA PRO A 232 3.91 25.14 -25.67
C PRO A 232 4.57 26.39 -25.08
N GLN A 233 4.27 26.72 -23.81
CA GLN A 233 4.85 27.82 -23.05
C GLN A 233 5.10 27.36 -21.60
N PRO A 234 6.11 27.91 -20.90
CA PRO A 234 6.33 27.61 -19.49
C PRO A 234 5.10 27.94 -18.64
N LEU A 235 4.69 27.01 -17.76
CA LEU A 235 3.51 27.17 -16.90
C LEU A 235 3.91 27.61 -15.49
N GLN A 236 5.07 27.16 -15.00
CA GLN A 236 5.56 27.40 -13.64
C GLN A 236 4.48 27.22 -12.56
N LEU A 237 3.70 26.13 -12.65
CA LEU A 237 2.53 25.86 -11.81
C LEU A 237 2.54 24.43 -11.27
N ILE A 238 2.02 24.27 -10.05
CA ILE A 238 1.49 23.02 -9.54
C ILE A 238 -0.02 23.17 -9.36
N THR A 239 -0.79 22.24 -9.91
CA THR A 239 -2.20 22.10 -9.57
C THR A 239 -2.60 20.63 -9.45
N ARG A 240 -3.63 20.36 -8.64
CA ARG A 240 -4.03 19.01 -8.26
C ARG A 240 -5.54 18.91 -8.08
N ASP A 241 -6.09 17.80 -8.54
CA ASP A 241 -7.43 17.30 -8.25
C ASP A 241 -7.32 15.92 -7.62
N ASP A 242 -7.55 15.85 -6.30
CA ASP A 242 -7.40 14.63 -5.52
C ASP A 242 -8.40 13.54 -5.92
N GLU A 243 -9.62 13.92 -6.27
CA GLU A 243 -10.73 13.00 -6.55
C GLU A 243 -10.48 12.17 -7.79
N LYS A 244 -9.88 12.81 -8.80
CA LYS A 244 -9.48 12.15 -10.04
C LYS A 244 -8.05 11.63 -9.98
N CYS A 245 -7.34 11.79 -8.86
CA CYS A 245 -5.91 11.52 -8.76
C CYS A 245 -5.13 12.22 -9.88
N ILE A 246 -5.45 13.49 -10.18
CA ILE A 246 -4.79 14.27 -11.24
C ILE A 246 -3.88 15.33 -10.63
N TYR A 247 -2.68 15.46 -11.15
CA TYR A 247 -1.79 16.57 -10.82
C TYR A 247 -0.99 16.99 -12.04
N ILE A 248 -0.78 18.30 -12.16
CA ILE A 248 0.01 18.94 -13.19
C ILE A 248 1.14 19.66 -12.46
N CYS A 249 2.37 19.28 -12.75
CA CYS A 249 3.52 19.79 -12.04
C CYS A 249 4.62 20.18 -13.03
N SER A 250 4.85 21.48 -13.17
CA SER A 250 6.06 22.00 -13.81
C SER A 250 7.30 21.53 -13.06
N ARG A 251 8.42 21.35 -13.77
CA ARG A 251 9.73 21.06 -13.19
C ARG A 251 10.85 21.55 -14.11
N PRO A 252 12.07 21.78 -13.60
CA PRO A 252 13.20 22.08 -14.46
C PRO A 252 13.41 20.94 -15.45
N PRO A 253 13.95 21.20 -16.65
CA PRO A 253 14.16 20.17 -17.64
C PRO A 253 15.15 19.12 -17.14
N THR A 254 14.99 17.88 -17.60
CA THR A 254 15.95 16.82 -17.26
C THR A 254 17.29 17.12 -17.93
N ILE A 255 17.27 17.42 -19.23
CA ILE A 255 18.46 17.83 -20.00
C ILE A 255 18.62 19.36 -19.90
N PRO A 256 19.77 19.88 -19.44
CA PRO A 256 19.99 21.33 -19.34
C PRO A 256 19.75 22.03 -20.70
N GLY A 257 18.95 23.10 -20.69
CA GLY A 257 18.68 23.91 -21.87
C GLY A 257 17.48 23.45 -22.71
N GLU A 258 16.92 22.27 -22.45
CA GLU A 258 15.59 21.92 -22.98
C GLU A 258 14.53 22.70 -22.17
N GLY A 259 13.44 23.16 -22.80
CA GLY A 259 12.43 23.99 -22.10
C GLY A 259 11.78 23.30 -20.91
N GLU A 260 10.94 24.03 -20.15
CA GLU A 260 10.22 23.50 -18.98
C GLU A 260 9.57 22.14 -19.27
N GLU A 261 9.72 21.21 -18.33
CA GLU A 261 9.06 19.92 -18.34
C GLU A 261 7.83 19.94 -17.42
N VAL A 262 6.78 19.23 -17.80
CA VAL A 262 5.58 19.09 -16.95
C VAL A 262 5.27 17.62 -16.77
N ILE A 263 5.13 17.19 -15.52
CA ILE A 263 4.59 15.88 -15.17
C ILE A 263 3.07 15.99 -15.06
N LEU A 264 2.38 15.17 -15.83
CA LEU A 264 0.96 14.88 -15.69
C LEU A 264 0.84 13.55 -14.95
N GLY A 265 0.27 13.59 -13.76
CA GLY A 265 -0.12 12.38 -13.05
C GLY A 265 -1.61 12.38 -12.75
N GLY A 266 -2.14 11.29 -12.23
CA GLY A 266 -1.44 10.01 -12.07
C GLY A 266 -2.36 8.86 -11.71
N SER A 267 -1.76 7.73 -11.36
CA SER A 267 -2.45 6.59 -10.75
C SER A 267 -1.87 6.23 -9.37
N TYR A 268 -2.68 5.49 -8.61
CA TYR A 268 -2.34 4.97 -7.30
C TYR A 268 -2.90 3.55 -7.18
N GLN A 269 -2.04 2.54 -7.35
CA GLN A 269 -2.44 1.13 -7.39
C GLN A 269 -1.58 0.32 -6.40
N PRO A 270 -2.00 0.23 -5.12
CA PRO A 270 -1.29 -0.56 -4.10
C PRO A 270 -1.24 -2.05 -4.45
N GLY A 271 -0.10 -2.69 -4.17
CA GLY A 271 0.16 -4.11 -4.46
C GLY A 271 0.47 -4.42 -5.92
N ASP A 272 0.25 -3.49 -6.84
CA ASP A 272 0.62 -3.64 -8.24
C ASP A 272 2.11 -3.33 -8.44
N SER A 273 2.79 -4.24 -9.13
CA SER A 273 4.22 -4.16 -9.46
C SER A 273 4.48 -4.07 -10.96
N SER A 274 3.42 -3.99 -11.79
CA SER A 274 3.54 -3.89 -13.23
C SER A 274 4.23 -2.60 -13.66
N LEU A 275 5.16 -2.74 -14.60
CA LEU A 275 5.89 -1.64 -15.24
C LEU A 275 5.39 -1.37 -16.66
N GLU A 276 4.40 -2.13 -17.13
CA GLU A 276 3.77 -1.94 -18.43
C GLU A 276 2.95 -0.66 -18.42
N ILE A 277 2.91 0.08 -19.53
CA ILE A 277 2.05 1.26 -19.66
C ILE A 277 0.61 0.81 -19.92
N ASP A 278 -0.33 1.39 -19.18
CA ASP A 278 -1.76 1.22 -19.39
C ASP A 278 -2.30 2.41 -20.20
N ASP A 279 -2.69 2.18 -21.44
CA ASP A 279 -3.17 3.23 -22.34
C ASP A 279 -4.45 3.90 -21.84
N GLN A 280 -5.32 3.19 -21.11
CA GLN A 280 -6.54 3.78 -20.54
C GLN A 280 -6.19 4.78 -19.44
N ILE A 281 -5.20 4.45 -18.60
CA ILE A 281 -4.69 5.38 -17.59
C ILE A 281 -4.05 6.60 -18.25
N SER A 282 -3.26 6.41 -19.32
CA SER A 282 -2.67 7.53 -20.09
C SER A 282 -3.74 8.45 -20.66
N HIS A 283 -4.74 7.89 -21.34
CA HIS A 283 -5.87 8.65 -21.91
C HIS A 283 -6.62 9.43 -20.84
N ARG A 284 -6.89 8.83 -19.68
CA ARG A 284 -7.56 9.51 -18.56
C ARG A 284 -6.72 10.65 -18.01
N ILE A 285 -5.43 10.43 -17.74
CA ILE A 285 -4.53 11.46 -17.21
C ILE A 285 -4.52 12.67 -18.15
N LEU A 286 -4.34 12.44 -19.45
CA LEU A 286 -4.24 13.51 -20.43
C LEU A 286 -5.56 14.27 -20.60
N SER A 287 -6.68 13.53 -20.69
CA SER A 287 -8.01 14.13 -20.87
C SER A 287 -8.42 14.98 -19.66
N GLU A 288 -8.21 14.49 -18.43
CA GLU A 288 -8.53 15.25 -17.23
C GLU A 288 -7.56 16.43 -17.01
N ALA A 289 -6.27 16.26 -17.33
CA ALA A 289 -5.32 17.37 -17.26
C ALA A 289 -5.68 18.51 -18.21
N LEU A 290 -6.12 18.20 -19.45
CA LEU A 290 -6.55 19.22 -20.42
C LEU A 290 -7.83 19.97 -20.02
N LYS A 291 -8.73 19.34 -19.26
CA LYS A 291 -9.88 20.03 -18.66
C LYS A 291 -9.45 21.10 -17.65
N ILE A 292 -8.36 20.85 -16.92
CA ILE A 292 -7.81 21.77 -15.92
C ILE A 292 -6.92 22.83 -16.59
N ARG A 293 -6.11 22.43 -17.58
CA ARG A 293 -5.15 23.28 -18.30
C ARG A 293 -5.16 22.98 -19.80
N PRO A 294 -6.04 23.61 -20.59
CA PRO A 294 -6.08 23.44 -22.04
C PRO A 294 -4.79 23.87 -22.74
N ASP A 295 -4.05 24.81 -22.14
CA ASP A 295 -2.77 25.35 -22.61
C ASP A 295 -1.57 24.41 -22.40
N LEU A 296 -1.80 23.18 -21.90
CA LEU A 296 -0.84 22.07 -22.04
C LEU A 296 -0.68 21.62 -23.51
N SER A 297 -1.66 21.97 -24.35
CA SER A 297 -1.73 21.64 -25.77
C SER A 297 -1.62 22.90 -26.63
N HIS A 298 -1.06 22.78 -27.84
CA HIS A 298 -0.98 23.91 -28.77
C HIS A 298 -2.34 24.32 -29.36
N ASP A 299 -3.32 23.41 -29.36
CA ASP A 299 -4.67 23.61 -29.91
C ASP A 299 -5.79 23.20 -28.94
N GLY A 300 -5.45 22.80 -27.71
CA GLY A 300 -6.40 22.35 -26.69
C GLY A 300 -6.83 20.88 -26.82
N THR A 301 -6.31 20.14 -27.80
CA THR A 301 -6.62 18.71 -28.02
C THR A 301 -5.53 17.80 -27.42
N VAL A 302 -5.85 16.50 -27.32
CA VAL A 302 -4.93 15.45 -26.87
C VAL A 302 -3.73 15.34 -27.82
N GLU A 303 -4.00 15.38 -29.12
CA GLU A 303 -3.01 15.31 -30.20
C GLU A 303 -2.07 16.51 -30.19
N GLY A 304 -2.53 17.64 -29.64
CA GLY A 304 -1.73 18.84 -29.55
C GLY A 304 -0.73 18.89 -28.39
N VAL A 305 -0.69 17.87 -27.53
CA VAL A 305 0.26 17.78 -26.43
C VAL A 305 1.58 17.14 -26.88
N GLN A 306 2.70 17.82 -26.63
CA GLN A 306 4.02 17.25 -26.90
C GLN A 306 4.43 16.30 -25.77
N ILE A 307 4.09 15.02 -25.93
CA ILE A 307 4.48 13.96 -25.00
C ILE A 307 5.98 13.62 -25.18
N VAL A 308 6.71 13.62 -24.07
CA VAL A 308 8.12 13.21 -24.01
C VAL A 308 8.23 11.74 -23.62
N GLU A 309 7.43 11.28 -22.65
CA GLU A 309 7.48 9.90 -22.15
C GLU A 309 6.20 9.52 -21.38
N HIS A 310 5.84 8.23 -21.44
CA HIS A 310 4.94 7.57 -20.50
C HIS A 310 5.75 6.78 -19.47
N VAL A 311 5.43 6.93 -18.19
CA VAL A 311 6.19 6.33 -17.09
C VAL A 311 5.26 5.51 -16.20
N ALA A 312 5.60 4.24 -15.94
CA ALA A 312 5.04 3.45 -14.84
C ALA A 312 6.17 3.12 -13.85
N ALA A 313 6.00 3.51 -12.60
CA ALA A 313 7.02 3.34 -11.56
C ALA A 313 6.41 2.95 -10.21
N LEU A 314 7.24 2.43 -9.31
CA LEU A 314 6.78 1.82 -8.05
C LEU A 314 7.17 2.69 -6.85
N ARG A 315 6.17 3.20 -6.13
CA ARG A 315 6.43 3.91 -4.86
C ARG A 315 6.72 2.90 -3.75
N PRO A 316 7.70 3.17 -2.85
CA PRO A 316 8.11 2.24 -1.80
C PRO A 316 7.23 2.37 -0.55
N HIS A 317 6.01 1.85 -0.59
CA HIS A 317 5.07 1.93 0.53
C HIS A 317 5.37 0.90 1.62
N ASN A 318 5.15 1.28 2.88
CA ASN A 318 5.13 0.37 4.01
C ASN A 318 3.75 0.49 4.67
N LYS A 319 3.07 -0.63 4.88
CA LYS A 319 1.70 -0.69 5.45
C LYS A 319 1.61 -0.10 6.86
N ASN A 320 2.73 0.03 7.58
CA ASN A 320 2.80 0.67 8.89
C ASN A 320 3.20 2.16 8.82
N GLY A 321 3.32 2.73 7.62
CA GLY A 321 3.92 4.03 7.36
C GLY A 321 5.46 4.01 7.37
N PRO A 322 6.11 5.18 7.23
CA PRO A 322 7.56 5.30 7.18
C PRO A 322 8.25 4.69 8.41
N ARG A 323 9.18 3.76 8.16
CA ARG A 323 10.00 3.14 9.21
C ARG A 323 11.29 3.94 9.40
N VAL A 324 11.33 4.71 10.49
CA VAL A 324 12.48 5.49 10.92
C VAL A 324 12.81 5.17 12.37
N GLU A 325 13.71 4.22 12.58
CA GLU A 325 14.03 3.67 13.91
C GLU A 325 15.43 3.05 13.96
N ARG A 326 15.94 2.87 15.17
CA ARG A 326 17.22 2.21 15.46
C ARG A 326 16.98 0.79 15.96
N GLU A 327 17.79 -0.13 15.49
CA GLU A 327 17.87 -1.52 15.92
C GLU A 327 19.33 -1.85 16.29
N ASP A 328 19.52 -2.61 17.37
CA ASP A 328 20.82 -3.26 17.67
C ASP A 328 20.86 -4.60 16.90
N PHE A 329 21.71 -4.68 15.89
CA PHE A 329 21.70 -5.73 14.88
C PHE A 329 22.77 -6.79 15.16
N ASP A 330 22.39 -8.07 15.14
CA ASP A 330 23.32 -9.21 15.27
C ASP A 330 23.99 -9.52 13.93
N ILE A 331 25.25 -9.11 13.81
CA ILE A 331 26.11 -9.34 12.65
C ILE A 331 26.67 -10.75 12.77
N LYS A 332 26.13 -11.67 11.97
CA LYS A 332 26.61 -13.06 11.86
C LYS A 332 27.59 -13.17 10.69
N SER A 333 28.88 -13.21 11.02
CA SER A 333 29.95 -13.43 10.05
C SER A 333 30.27 -14.91 9.95
N THR A 334 30.36 -15.43 8.73
CA THR A 334 30.83 -16.80 8.48
C THR A 334 32.21 -16.74 7.83
N ASN A 335 33.26 -16.88 8.64
CA ASN A 335 34.63 -16.93 8.15
C ASN A 335 35.22 -18.31 8.42
N GLN A 336 35.64 -19.01 7.36
CA GLN A 336 36.30 -20.32 7.42
C GLN A 336 35.55 -21.39 8.25
N GLY A 337 34.21 -21.36 8.25
CA GLY A 337 33.37 -22.35 8.94
C GLY A 337 33.11 -22.08 10.42
N GLU A 338 33.69 -21.02 11.01
CA GLU A 338 33.33 -20.52 12.33
C GLU A 338 32.38 -19.32 12.20
N THR A 339 31.28 -19.36 12.96
CA THR A 339 30.34 -18.23 13.05
C THR A 339 30.77 -17.30 14.18
N GLN A 340 31.18 -16.08 13.84
CA GLN A 340 31.38 -15.01 14.81
C GLN A 340 30.17 -14.09 14.81
N SER A 341 29.63 -13.82 16.00
CA SER A 341 28.54 -12.87 16.22
C SER A 341 29.11 -11.60 16.86
N SER A 342 28.71 -10.45 16.32
CA SER A 342 29.00 -9.14 16.90
C SER A 342 27.79 -8.24 16.74
N THR A 343 27.69 -7.16 17.53
CA THR A 343 26.54 -6.25 17.45
C THR A 343 26.90 -4.96 16.71
N GLY A 344 26.07 -4.58 15.74
CA GLY A 344 26.11 -3.30 15.05
C GLY A 344 24.86 -2.46 15.33
N ILE A 345 24.84 -1.21 14.86
CA ILE A 345 23.65 -0.35 14.90
C ILE A 345 23.08 -0.29 13.49
N LEU A 346 21.85 -0.77 13.31
CA LEU A 346 21.09 -0.61 12.09
C LEU A 346 20.06 0.49 12.29
N VAL A 347 20.00 1.47 11.39
CA VAL A 347 18.97 2.51 11.41
C VAL A 347 18.14 2.40 10.15
N HIS A 348 16.87 2.10 10.29
CA HIS A 348 15.93 2.07 9.17
C HIS A 348 15.50 3.48 8.79
N CYS A 349 15.40 3.73 7.48
CA CYS A 349 14.86 4.96 6.90
C CYS A 349 14.28 4.64 5.52
N TYR A 350 13.11 3.98 5.50
CA TYR A 350 12.40 3.61 4.27
C TYR A 350 10.89 3.57 4.51
N GLY A 351 10.13 3.37 3.42
CA GLY A 351 8.67 3.35 3.47
C GLY A 351 8.06 4.75 3.32
N ILE A 352 6.90 4.80 2.66
CA ILE A 352 5.96 5.93 2.65
C ILE A 352 4.58 5.41 3.10
N GLY A 353 3.66 6.25 3.58
CA GLY A 353 2.28 5.86 3.95
C GLY A 353 1.84 6.27 5.37
N THR A 354 0.66 5.83 5.80
CA THR A 354 0.14 5.94 7.18
C THR A 354 -0.08 4.55 7.78
N LYS A 355 -0.16 4.45 9.13
CA LYS A 355 -0.45 3.20 9.85
C LYS A 355 -1.96 3.02 9.94
N ASP A 356 -2.49 2.18 9.06
CA ASP A 356 -3.91 1.86 8.95
C ASP A 356 -4.26 0.66 9.86
N LEU A 357 -5.16 0.85 10.84
CA LEU A 357 -5.68 -0.24 11.69
C LEU A 357 -7.06 -0.74 11.23
N SER A 358 -7.63 -0.22 10.14
CA SER A 358 -8.99 -0.54 9.66
C SER A 358 -9.15 -2.02 9.34
N ARG A 359 -8.10 -2.69 8.86
CA ARG A 359 -8.11 -4.15 8.65
C ARG A 359 -8.22 -4.92 9.97
N TRP A 360 -7.42 -4.55 10.97
CA TRP A 360 -7.51 -5.15 12.30
C TRP A 360 -8.85 -4.84 12.96
N ALA A 361 -9.36 -3.62 12.80
CA ALA A 361 -10.67 -3.21 13.30
C ALA A 361 -11.78 -4.10 12.73
N LYS A 362 -11.77 -4.32 11.41
CA LYS A 362 -12.70 -5.22 10.74
C LYS A 362 -12.64 -6.63 11.32
N ASP A 363 -11.45 -7.23 11.38
CA ASP A 363 -11.26 -8.60 11.88
C ASP A 363 -11.70 -8.73 13.36
N TRP A 364 -11.43 -7.71 14.16
CA TRP A 364 -11.86 -7.65 15.56
C TRP A 364 -13.38 -7.56 15.68
N PHE A 365 -14.04 -6.69 14.89
CA PHE A 365 -15.50 -6.59 14.89
C PHE A 365 -16.17 -7.85 14.36
N ASP A 366 -15.61 -8.48 13.33
CA ASP A 366 -16.06 -9.78 12.82
C ASP A 366 -16.07 -10.82 13.94
N GLU A 367 -14.97 -10.97 14.67
CA GLU A 367 -14.87 -11.92 15.79
C GLU A 367 -15.84 -11.57 16.92
N LYS A 368 -15.86 -10.31 17.37
CA LYS A 368 -16.63 -9.92 18.57
C LYS A 368 -18.13 -9.88 18.31
N LEU A 369 -18.60 -9.38 17.18
CA LEU A 369 -20.04 -9.31 16.88
C LEU A 369 -20.64 -10.71 16.73
N LEU A 370 -19.89 -11.68 16.18
CA LEU A 370 -20.32 -13.08 16.13
C LEU A 370 -20.38 -13.74 17.52
N SER A 371 -19.67 -13.20 18.51
CA SER A 371 -19.63 -13.72 19.88
C SER A 371 -20.82 -13.30 20.76
N ILE A 372 -21.70 -12.40 20.28
CA ILE A 372 -22.89 -11.91 21.01
C ILE A 372 -23.84 -13.07 21.43
N GLY A 373 -23.77 -14.21 20.74
CA GLY A 373 -24.65 -15.34 20.97
C GLY A 373 -26.09 -15.05 20.55
N GLU A 374 -27.02 -15.91 20.99
CA GLU A 374 -28.45 -15.73 20.71
C GLU A 374 -29.10 -14.78 21.71
N GLN A 375 -29.79 -13.75 21.22
CA GLN A 375 -30.52 -12.76 22.01
C GLN A 375 -32.00 -12.79 21.59
N ASP A 376 -32.87 -13.23 22.48
CA ASP A 376 -34.33 -13.31 22.22
C ASP A 376 -34.68 -14.05 20.91
N GLY A 377 -33.98 -15.18 20.64
CA GLY A 377 -34.18 -15.98 19.42
C GLY A 377 -33.51 -15.44 18.15
N LEU A 378 -32.69 -14.39 18.27
CA LEU A 378 -32.01 -13.70 17.16
C LEU A 378 -30.49 -13.80 17.33
N LYS A 379 -29.76 -13.95 16.22
CA LYS A 379 -28.31 -14.11 16.22
C LYS A 379 -27.67 -13.30 15.09
N VAL A 380 -26.48 -12.75 15.35
CA VAL A 380 -25.61 -12.16 14.33
C VAL A 380 -24.93 -13.27 13.51
N GLU A 381 -25.02 -13.19 12.19
CA GLU A 381 -24.45 -14.18 11.27
C GLU A 381 -23.14 -13.75 10.62
N SER A 382 -22.98 -12.46 10.33
CA SER A 382 -21.78 -11.90 9.68
C SER A 382 -21.82 -10.38 9.70
N VAL A 383 -20.64 -9.75 9.62
CA VAL A 383 -20.54 -8.35 9.16
C VAL A 383 -20.46 -8.38 7.63
N SER A 384 -21.46 -7.82 6.97
CA SER A 384 -21.62 -7.84 5.50
C SER A 384 -20.93 -6.68 4.79
N THR A 385 -20.82 -5.52 5.45
CA THR A 385 -20.01 -4.39 4.99
C THR A 385 -19.29 -3.78 6.17
N PHE A 386 -18.05 -3.35 5.95
CA PHE A 386 -17.25 -2.65 6.95
C PHE A 386 -16.41 -1.61 6.21
N GLU A 387 -16.67 -0.34 6.49
CA GLU A 387 -16.09 0.82 5.83
C GLU A 387 -15.65 1.83 6.89
N GLY A 388 -14.72 2.70 6.55
CA GLY A 388 -14.21 3.73 7.44
C GLY A 388 -12.81 3.43 7.98
N ASP A 389 -12.31 4.39 8.77
CA ASP A 389 -10.91 4.45 9.17
C ASP A 389 -10.74 4.18 10.67
N CYS A 390 -9.68 3.46 11.03
CA CYS A 390 -9.30 3.19 12.42
C CYS A 390 -7.81 3.44 12.63
N GLU A 391 -7.48 4.26 13.63
CA GLU A 391 -6.11 4.65 13.96
C GLU A 391 -5.90 4.72 15.49
N LEU A 392 -4.65 4.56 15.92
CA LEU A 392 -4.21 4.74 17.30
C LEU A 392 -3.18 5.88 17.35
N GLY A 393 -3.38 6.85 18.25
CA GLY A 393 -2.51 8.01 18.47
C GLY A 393 -2.12 8.22 19.94
N MET A 394 -1.35 9.27 20.22
CA MET A 394 -0.94 9.69 21.56
C MET A 394 -1.26 11.17 21.76
N ARG A 395 -1.82 11.55 22.91
CA ARG A 395 -2.09 12.95 23.27
C ARG A 395 -1.76 13.16 24.74
N LYS A 396 -0.92 14.15 25.06
CA LYS A 396 -0.51 14.47 26.44
C LYS A 396 -0.04 13.23 27.24
N ALA A 397 0.79 12.39 26.62
CA ALA A 397 1.30 11.12 27.17
C ALA A 397 0.24 10.03 27.49
N LYS A 398 -0.96 10.12 26.90
CA LYS A 398 -1.99 9.07 26.93
C LYS A 398 -2.36 8.62 25.52
N LEU A 399 -2.59 7.33 25.35
CA LEU A 399 -3.10 6.80 24.08
C LEU A 399 -4.51 7.31 23.83
N ILE A 400 -4.78 7.67 22.58
CA ILE A 400 -6.10 8.05 22.09
C ILE A 400 -6.43 7.19 20.86
N THR A 401 -7.64 6.67 20.80
CA THR A 401 -8.15 5.95 19.62
C THR A 401 -8.91 6.94 18.76
N ILE A 402 -8.70 6.91 17.44
CA ILE A 402 -9.43 7.74 16.48
C ILE A 402 -10.02 6.77 15.46
N TYR A 403 -11.33 6.73 15.36
CA TYR A 403 -12.00 5.90 14.36
C TYR A 403 -13.35 6.50 14.01
N ASP A 404 -13.75 6.29 12.75
CA ASP A 404 -15.06 6.60 12.20
C ASP A 404 -15.41 5.46 11.24
N LEU A 405 -16.37 4.64 11.64
CA LEU A 405 -16.68 3.37 11.00
C LEU A 405 -18.16 3.28 10.64
N ARG A 406 -18.42 2.68 9.49
CA ARG A 406 -19.75 2.27 9.06
C ARG A 406 -19.78 0.77 8.85
N MET A 407 -20.79 0.10 9.40
CA MET A 407 -20.91 -1.35 9.22
C MET A 407 -22.35 -1.80 9.01
N THR A 408 -22.51 -2.86 8.22
CA THR A 408 -23.79 -3.55 8.05
C THR A 408 -23.67 -4.97 8.56
N VAL A 409 -24.46 -5.32 9.57
CA VAL A 409 -24.46 -6.64 10.20
C VAL A 409 -25.68 -7.43 9.74
N ARG A 410 -25.49 -8.68 9.33
CA ARG A 410 -26.56 -9.61 8.99
C ARG A 410 -26.98 -10.41 10.21
N TRP A 411 -28.28 -10.57 10.40
CA TRP A 411 -28.86 -11.32 11.52
C TRP A 411 -29.96 -12.25 11.04
N SER A 412 -30.20 -13.32 11.82
CA SER A 412 -31.29 -14.26 11.59
C SER A 412 -31.98 -14.66 12.89
N GLY A 413 -33.24 -15.07 12.80
CA GLY A 413 -34.02 -15.56 13.92
C GLY A 413 -35.53 -15.51 13.65
N HIS A 414 -36.30 -16.29 14.42
CA HIS A 414 -37.77 -16.40 14.25
C HIS A 414 -38.23 -16.70 12.81
N GLY A 415 -37.43 -17.46 12.06
CA GLY A 415 -37.75 -17.87 10.68
C GLY A 415 -37.58 -16.76 9.62
N THR A 416 -36.94 -15.64 9.96
CA THR A 416 -36.59 -14.56 9.02
C THR A 416 -35.15 -14.09 9.26
N GLY A 417 -34.62 -13.31 8.32
CA GLY A 417 -33.36 -12.59 8.49
C GLY A 417 -33.49 -11.13 8.06
N GLY A 418 -32.42 -10.39 8.27
CA GLY A 418 -32.31 -9.00 7.85
C GLY A 418 -30.91 -8.45 8.11
N THR A 419 -30.78 -7.16 7.90
CA THR A 419 -29.55 -6.41 8.19
C THR A 419 -29.84 -5.28 9.17
N LEU A 420 -28.83 -4.94 9.97
CA LEU A 420 -28.76 -3.71 10.73
C LEU A 420 -27.53 -2.94 10.24
N THR A 421 -27.76 -1.78 9.62
CA THR A 421 -26.73 -0.84 9.24
C THR A 421 -26.52 0.13 10.39
N ILE A 422 -25.28 0.29 10.80
CA ILE A 422 -24.84 1.30 11.75
C ILE A 422 -24.07 2.33 10.92
N PRO A 423 -24.67 3.51 10.64
CA PRO A 423 -24.11 4.49 9.73
C PRO A 423 -22.85 5.16 10.27
N GLU A 424 -22.71 5.22 11.60
CA GLU A 424 -21.58 5.83 12.28
C GLU A 424 -21.26 5.09 13.59
N ILE A 425 -20.00 4.74 13.77
CA ILE A 425 -19.38 4.23 15.00
C ILE A 425 -18.08 4.99 15.15
N SER A 426 -18.07 5.99 16.04
CA SER A 426 -16.94 6.88 16.23
C SER A 426 -16.49 6.99 17.69
N HIS A 427 -15.26 7.46 17.88
CA HIS A 427 -14.57 7.43 19.18
C HIS A 427 -15.21 8.22 20.32
N ASP A 428 -16.12 9.16 20.02
CA ASP A 428 -16.79 10.04 20.98
C ASP A 428 -18.27 9.67 21.22
N MET A 429 -18.74 8.55 20.65
CA MET A 429 -20.14 8.11 20.79
C MET A 429 -20.41 7.41 22.12
N THR A 430 -21.57 7.72 22.69
CA THR A 430 -22.17 7.04 23.84
C THR A 430 -23.23 6.03 23.38
N GLU A 431 -23.68 5.15 24.27
CA GLU A 431 -24.68 4.11 23.91
C GLU A 431 -25.98 4.69 23.31
N SER A 432 -26.35 5.92 23.65
CA SER A 432 -27.54 6.60 23.11
C SER A 432 -27.35 7.20 21.73
N ASP A 433 -26.11 7.32 21.25
CA ASP A 433 -25.81 7.98 19.97
C ASP A 433 -25.88 7.01 18.78
N TYR A 434 -25.80 5.70 19.03
CA TYR A 434 -25.84 4.69 17.97
C TYR A 434 -27.22 4.57 17.33
N VAL A 435 -27.24 4.71 16.01
CA VAL A 435 -28.44 4.53 15.17
C VAL A 435 -28.37 3.17 14.47
N PHE A 436 -29.50 2.48 14.42
CA PHE A 436 -29.62 1.19 13.73
C PHE A 436 -30.69 1.26 12.65
N ASP A 437 -30.24 1.27 11.39
CA ASP A 437 -31.11 1.22 10.22
C ASP A 437 -31.34 -0.23 9.82
N GLY A 438 -32.58 -0.68 9.91
CA GLY A 438 -32.93 -2.07 9.67
C GLY A 438 -33.49 -2.27 8.28
N ALA A 439 -33.15 -3.39 7.67
CA ALA A 439 -33.80 -3.88 6.46
C ALA A 439 -34.10 -5.37 6.64
N LEU A 440 -35.30 -5.80 6.25
CA LEU A 440 -35.74 -7.20 6.33
C LEU A 440 -35.50 -7.89 4.99
N ASP A 441 -35.19 -9.19 5.05
CA ASP A 441 -35.26 -10.04 3.88
C ASP A 441 -36.73 -10.20 3.41
N SER A 442 -36.93 -10.51 2.12
CA SER A 442 -38.24 -10.65 1.48
C SER A 442 -39.18 -11.57 2.27
N GLY A 443 -40.33 -11.03 2.74
CA GLY A 443 -41.33 -11.76 3.52
C GLY A 443 -41.22 -11.59 5.04
N GLY A 444 -40.27 -10.78 5.54
CA GLY A 444 -40.14 -10.45 6.95
C GLY A 444 -41.26 -9.56 7.50
N LYS A 445 -41.54 -9.68 8.80
CA LYS A 445 -42.49 -8.82 9.52
C LYS A 445 -41.77 -7.64 10.18
N PRO A 446 -42.21 -6.38 10.01
CA PRO A 446 -41.59 -5.19 10.63
C PRO A 446 -41.42 -5.29 12.16
N GLU A 447 -42.30 -6.04 12.82
CA GLU A 447 -42.23 -6.34 14.26
C GLU A 447 -40.94 -7.06 14.66
N ILE A 448 -40.41 -7.93 13.79
CA ILE A 448 -39.18 -8.69 14.04
C ILE A 448 -37.95 -7.80 13.83
N GLU A 449 -37.97 -6.86 12.89
CA GLU A 449 -36.91 -5.85 12.74
C GLU A 449 -36.82 -4.96 13.99
N SER A 450 -37.97 -4.47 14.48
CA SER A 450 -38.01 -3.69 15.73
C SER A 450 -37.51 -4.50 16.92
N ARG A 451 -37.81 -5.80 16.95
CA ARG A 451 -37.28 -6.72 17.95
C ARG A 451 -35.76 -6.89 17.82
N ALA A 452 -35.21 -7.06 16.62
CA ALA A 452 -33.77 -7.16 16.37
C ALA A 452 -33.01 -5.90 16.80
N LYS A 453 -33.54 -4.70 16.51
CA LYS A 453 -32.96 -3.44 17.02
C LYS A 453 -32.95 -3.40 18.55
N LYS A 454 -34.02 -3.87 19.19
CA LYS A 454 -34.14 -3.87 20.67
C LYS A 454 -33.31 -4.95 21.37
N SER A 455 -33.08 -6.11 20.76
CA SER A 455 -32.37 -7.22 21.37
C SER A 455 -30.87 -7.25 21.02
N LEU A 456 -30.52 -7.09 19.74
CA LEU A 456 -29.14 -7.12 19.26
C LEU A 456 -28.46 -5.76 19.39
N GLY A 457 -29.19 -4.66 19.19
CA GLY A 457 -28.67 -3.29 19.28
C GLY A 457 -27.87 -3.04 20.57
N PRO A 458 -28.46 -3.22 21.76
CA PRO A 458 -27.75 -3.02 23.03
C PRO A 458 -26.54 -3.94 23.22
N ALA A 459 -26.56 -5.15 22.66
CA ALA A 459 -25.42 -6.08 22.74
C ALA A 459 -24.27 -5.65 21.83
N MET A 460 -24.56 -5.15 20.62
CA MET A 460 -23.58 -4.56 19.72
C MET A 460 -22.98 -3.27 20.29
N CYS A 461 -23.80 -2.40 20.90
CA CYS A 461 -23.32 -1.19 21.57
C CYS A 461 -22.24 -1.50 22.63
N LYS A 462 -22.39 -2.58 23.40
CA LYS A 462 -21.37 -3.00 24.38
C LYS A 462 -20.03 -3.35 23.74
N ILE A 463 -20.05 -3.95 22.54
CA ILE A 463 -18.84 -4.26 21.77
C ILE A 463 -18.23 -2.97 21.23
N PHE A 464 -19.04 -2.05 20.68
CA PHE A 464 -18.58 -0.74 20.22
C PHE A 464 -17.89 0.03 21.36
N GLN A 465 -18.49 0.05 22.55
CA GLN A 465 -17.92 0.68 23.74
C GLN A 465 -16.65 0.01 24.27
N ALA A 466 -16.44 -1.28 23.98
CA ALA A 466 -15.21 -2.00 24.35
C ALA A 466 -14.06 -1.78 23.34
N PHE A 467 -14.38 -1.33 22.14
CA PHE A 467 -13.43 -1.22 21.03
C PHE A 467 -12.24 -0.27 21.29
N PRO A 468 -12.42 0.95 21.87
CA PRO A 468 -11.29 1.81 22.22
C PRO A 468 -10.25 1.12 23.10
N LYS A 469 -10.73 0.39 24.12
CA LYS A 469 -9.86 -0.33 25.03
C LYS A 469 -9.13 -1.47 24.32
N ALA A 470 -9.80 -2.19 23.41
CA ALA A 470 -9.18 -3.26 22.65
C ALA A 470 -8.06 -2.76 21.73
N ILE A 471 -8.25 -1.61 21.06
CA ILE A 471 -7.18 -0.99 20.26
C ILE A 471 -5.96 -0.70 21.15
N ILE A 472 -6.18 -0.13 22.34
CA ILE A 472 -5.11 0.22 23.29
C ILE A 472 -4.41 -1.02 23.85
N ASP A 473 -5.15 -2.06 24.21
CA ASP A 473 -4.58 -3.28 24.80
C ASP A 473 -3.73 -4.04 23.77
N GLU A 474 -4.20 -4.12 22.51
CA GLU A 474 -3.54 -4.87 21.44
C GLU A 474 -2.37 -4.08 20.81
N HIS A 475 -2.58 -2.79 20.52
CA HIS A 475 -1.64 -1.98 19.75
C HIS A 475 -0.90 -0.93 20.58
N GLY A 476 -1.30 -0.70 21.82
CA GLY A 476 -0.75 0.35 22.68
C GLY A 476 0.64 0.03 23.25
N ALA A 477 0.97 -1.24 23.48
CA ALA A 477 2.27 -1.63 24.03
C ALA A 477 3.45 -1.26 23.12
N GLY A 478 3.26 -1.37 21.79
CA GLY A 478 4.23 -0.91 20.80
C GLY A 478 4.38 0.62 20.84
N PHE A 479 3.26 1.34 20.87
CA PHE A 479 3.24 2.80 20.93
C PHE A 479 3.94 3.37 22.17
N TYR A 480 3.76 2.76 23.35
CA TYR A 480 4.44 3.18 24.57
C TYR A 480 5.97 3.01 24.46
N LYS A 481 6.43 1.88 23.91
CA LYS A 481 7.85 1.61 23.67
C LYS A 481 8.45 2.57 22.64
N GLU A 482 7.75 2.79 21.53
CA GLU A 482 8.15 3.73 20.46
C GLU A 482 8.29 5.19 20.96
N ASN A 483 7.55 5.56 22.01
CA ASN A 483 7.56 6.90 22.58
C ASN A 483 8.31 7.02 23.93
N GLY A 484 9.01 5.96 24.37
CA GLY A 484 9.79 5.98 25.62
C GLY A 484 8.96 6.16 26.89
N LEU A 485 7.69 5.76 26.87
CA LEU A 485 6.73 5.90 27.96
C LEU A 485 6.32 4.52 28.50
N SER A 486 5.84 4.49 29.75
CA SER A 486 5.19 3.31 30.32
C SER A 486 3.69 3.54 30.42
N PRO A 487 2.84 2.50 30.40
CA PRO A 487 1.38 2.62 30.57
C PRO A 487 0.94 3.40 31.83
N ALA A 488 1.83 3.51 32.83
CA ALA A 488 1.62 4.25 34.08
C ALA A 488 2.01 5.74 34.06
N GLY A 489 2.46 6.31 32.93
CA GLY A 489 2.71 7.75 32.82
C GLY A 489 3.92 8.29 33.60
N THR A 490 4.82 7.43 34.09
CA THR A 490 6.10 7.83 34.69
C THR A 490 7.26 7.62 33.72
N PRO A 491 8.26 8.54 33.67
CA PRO A 491 9.49 8.31 32.93
C PRO A 491 10.20 7.08 33.51
N GLY A 492 10.44 6.08 32.67
CA GLY A 492 11.21 4.89 33.06
C GLY A 492 12.64 5.30 33.39
N GLY A 493 12.98 5.31 34.68
CA GLY A 493 14.28 5.69 35.20
C GLY A 493 15.37 4.68 34.82
N SER A 494 16.49 5.21 34.33
CA SER A 494 17.80 4.56 34.26
C SER A 494 18.19 4.01 35.65
N GLY A 495 18.36 2.69 35.76
CA GLY A 495 18.84 2.03 36.97
C GLY A 495 19.92 1.00 36.65
N THR A 496 21.17 1.43 36.76
CA THR A 496 22.38 0.62 36.80
C THR A 496 22.42 -0.29 38.03
N THR A 497 22.73 -1.58 37.89
CA THR A 497 23.46 -2.37 38.89
C THR A 497 24.22 -3.56 38.27
N THR A 498 25.49 -3.68 38.66
CA THR A 498 26.44 -4.79 38.39
C THR A 498 26.43 -5.81 39.56
N PRO A 499 27.19 -6.94 39.56
CA PRO A 499 26.62 -8.30 39.74
C PRO A 499 27.19 -9.09 40.95
N GLN A 500 26.58 -10.23 41.34
CA GLN A 500 27.20 -11.52 41.79
C GLN A 500 26.20 -12.47 42.50
N PRO A 501 26.53 -13.76 42.79
CA PRO A 501 26.62 -14.89 41.86
C PRO A 501 25.77 -16.11 42.32
N SER A 502 25.57 -17.13 41.48
CA SER A 502 25.39 -18.55 41.93
C SER A 502 25.43 -19.51 40.74
N ALA A 503 25.93 -20.70 41.03
CA ALA A 503 26.56 -21.62 40.10
C ALA A 503 25.64 -22.73 39.55
N ALA A 504 26.10 -23.28 38.42
CA ALA A 504 26.03 -24.69 37.98
C ALA A 504 24.66 -25.39 37.87
N ASN A 505 24.27 -25.77 36.65
CA ASN A 505 24.61 -27.10 36.08
C ASN A 505 24.15 -27.24 34.61
N LEU A 506 25.10 -27.67 33.76
CA LEU A 506 25.03 -28.82 32.83
C LEU A 506 23.61 -29.27 32.39
N GLN A 507 23.26 -29.43 31.11
CA GLN A 507 23.99 -30.20 30.09
C GLN A 507 23.38 -30.03 28.69
N THR A 508 24.26 -30.01 27.69
CA THR A 508 24.04 -30.02 26.23
C THR A 508 23.83 -31.43 25.68
N LYS A 509 23.23 -31.54 24.48
CA LYS A 509 23.67 -32.35 23.30
C LYS A 509 22.55 -32.33 22.23
N SER A 510 22.66 -31.53 21.17
CA SER A 510 23.47 -31.66 19.94
C SER A 510 22.86 -32.58 18.87
N ALA A 511 22.62 -32.00 17.68
CA ALA A 511 22.38 -32.65 16.39
C ALA A 511 23.62 -33.45 15.90
N PRO A 512 23.48 -34.26 14.84
CA PRO A 512 24.11 -33.93 13.56
C PRO A 512 23.22 -34.29 12.33
N THR A 513 23.23 -33.70 11.13
CA THR A 513 24.21 -33.16 10.13
C THR A 513 24.36 -34.09 8.90
N ALA A 514 24.21 -33.45 7.72
CA ALA A 514 24.76 -33.72 6.36
C ALA A 514 24.13 -34.74 5.39
N ALA A 515 23.92 -34.24 4.16
CA ALA A 515 23.51 -34.87 2.90
C ALA A 515 24.66 -35.67 2.21
N PRO A 516 24.46 -36.40 1.09
CA PRO A 516 24.37 -35.82 -0.28
C PRO A 516 23.47 -36.57 -1.33
N VAL A 517 23.31 -35.97 -2.52
CA VAL A 517 22.50 -36.33 -3.74
C VAL A 517 23.29 -37.30 -4.67
N PRO A 518 22.75 -38.28 -5.47
CA PRO A 518 22.21 -38.04 -6.85
C PRO A 518 21.23 -39.07 -7.55
N ALA A 519 20.53 -38.56 -8.59
CA ALA A 519 20.10 -39.14 -9.91
C ALA A 519 18.93 -40.19 -10.10
N ASP A 520 18.22 -40.01 -11.24
CA ASP A 520 16.96 -40.56 -11.84
C ASP A 520 16.78 -42.11 -11.97
N ASP A 521 15.66 -42.71 -11.52
CA ASP A 521 14.40 -43.17 -12.23
C ASP A 521 14.47 -44.68 -12.65
N PRO A 522 13.39 -45.48 -12.89
CA PRO A 522 11.97 -45.46 -12.50
C PRO A 522 11.53 -46.74 -11.73
N SER A 523 10.68 -46.64 -10.70
CA SER A 523 9.73 -47.73 -10.40
C SER A 523 8.59 -47.31 -9.49
N THR A 524 7.39 -47.60 -9.98
CA THR A 524 6.08 -47.50 -9.34
C THR A 524 6.05 -48.08 -7.92
N LYS A 525 5.88 -47.23 -6.90
CA LYS A 525 5.26 -47.61 -5.63
C LYS A 525 4.32 -46.50 -5.15
N SER A 526 3.11 -46.93 -4.79
CA SER A 526 1.97 -46.18 -4.30
C SER A 526 2.32 -45.10 -3.27
N ASN A 527 2.08 -43.84 -3.60
CA ASN A 527 2.12 -42.74 -2.64
C ASN A 527 0.96 -42.86 -1.64
N LYS A 528 1.30 -43.10 -0.38
CA LYS A 528 0.45 -42.69 0.75
C LYS A 528 0.38 -41.16 0.71
N GLY A 529 -0.81 -40.63 0.46
CA GLY A 529 -1.04 -39.20 0.27
C GLY A 529 -0.57 -38.37 1.46
N ASN A 530 0.18 -37.31 1.19
CA ASN A 530 0.30 -36.19 2.11
C ASN A 530 -1.11 -35.65 2.35
N VAL A 531 -1.57 -35.71 3.59
CA VAL A 531 -2.80 -35.04 4.01
C VAL A 531 -2.51 -33.54 3.94
N VAL A 532 -2.98 -32.88 2.87
CA VAL A 532 -2.95 -31.43 2.76
C VAL A 532 -4.04 -30.91 3.68
N ASN A 533 -3.69 -30.11 4.70
CA ASN A 533 -4.69 -29.41 5.49
C ASN A 533 -5.40 -28.40 4.59
N THR A 534 -6.73 -28.41 4.63
CA THR A 534 -7.55 -27.59 3.73
C THR A 534 -8.51 -26.66 4.46
N SER A 535 -8.79 -25.52 3.84
CA SER A 535 -9.79 -24.52 4.23
C SER A 535 -10.79 -24.28 3.08
N SER A 536 -11.62 -23.24 3.20
CA SER A 536 -12.61 -22.83 2.20
C SER A 536 -12.63 -21.31 2.03
N VAL A 537 -12.84 -20.86 0.79
CA VAL A 537 -12.94 -19.45 0.41
C VAL A 537 -14.29 -19.21 -0.25
N ARG A 538 -14.96 -18.10 0.06
CA ARG A 538 -16.25 -17.71 -0.52
C ARG A 538 -16.23 -16.25 -0.95
N ILE A 539 -16.57 -15.99 -2.20
CA ILE A 539 -16.75 -14.63 -2.73
C ILE A 539 -18.06 -14.54 -3.51
N ASP A 540 -18.60 -13.33 -3.65
CA ASP A 540 -19.78 -13.10 -4.47
C ASP A 540 -19.80 -11.74 -5.14
N GLY A 541 -20.59 -11.61 -6.19
CA GLY A 541 -20.78 -10.37 -6.95
C GLY A 541 -22.15 -10.30 -7.61
N GLN A 542 -22.58 -9.07 -7.92
CA GLN A 542 -23.87 -8.80 -8.55
C GLN A 542 -23.69 -8.32 -9.99
N PHE A 543 -24.53 -8.86 -10.89
CA PHE A 543 -24.39 -8.67 -12.33
C PHE A 543 -25.73 -8.31 -12.99
N MET A 544 -25.74 -7.28 -13.83
CA MET A 544 -26.93 -6.74 -14.51
C MET A 544 -27.33 -7.57 -15.75
N CYS A 545 -27.54 -8.87 -15.56
CA CYS A 545 -28.01 -9.80 -16.59
C CYS A 545 -28.81 -10.94 -15.96
N SER A 546 -29.51 -11.71 -16.79
CA SER A 546 -30.24 -12.90 -16.34
C SER A 546 -29.29 -13.99 -15.85
N ALA A 547 -29.76 -14.90 -14.98
CA ALA A 547 -28.92 -16.02 -14.55
C ALA A 547 -28.59 -16.94 -15.73
N SER A 548 -29.46 -17.02 -16.73
CA SER A 548 -29.19 -17.77 -17.96
C SER A 548 -28.00 -17.18 -18.73
N ASP A 549 -27.95 -15.86 -18.93
CA ASP A 549 -26.86 -15.21 -19.66
C ASP A 549 -25.54 -15.32 -18.88
N LEU A 550 -25.58 -15.10 -17.57
CA LEU A 550 -24.40 -15.21 -16.73
C LEU A 550 -23.86 -16.65 -16.67
N PHE A 551 -24.75 -17.64 -16.63
CA PHE A 551 -24.38 -19.06 -16.70
C PHE A 551 -23.69 -19.38 -18.02
N ASP A 552 -24.19 -18.85 -19.14
CA ASP A 552 -23.57 -19.00 -20.45
C ASP A 552 -22.18 -18.34 -20.49
N PHE A 553 -22.01 -17.12 -19.96
CA PHE A 553 -20.69 -16.48 -19.89
C PHE A 553 -19.69 -17.33 -19.10
N LEU A 554 -20.13 -18.00 -18.05
CA LEU A 554 -19.28 -18.83 -17.19
C LEU A 554 -18.95 -20.21 -17.79
N THR A 555 -19.72 -20.69 -18.77
CA THR A 555 -19.67 -22.11 -19.16
C THR A 555 -19.58 -22.38 -20.67
N ASP A 556 -19.87 -21.41 -21.52
CA ASP A 556 -19.73 -21.50 -22.97
C ASP A 556 -18.28 -21.17 -23.38
N GLU A 557 -17.61 -22.15 -24.00
CA GLU A 557 -16.24 -22.05 -24.50
C GLU A 557 -15.99 -20.84 -25.41
N SER A 558 -17.01 -20.39 -26.16
CA SER A 558 -16.93 -19.23 -27.05
C SER A 558 -17.12 -17.88 -26.34
N LYS A 559 -17.77 -17.87 -25.16
CA LYS A 559 -18.05 -16.65 -24.39
C LYS A 559 -17.03 -16.41 -23.27
N ILE A 560 -16.44 -17.46 -22.71
CA ILE A 560 -15.45 -17.35 -21.64
C ILE A 560 -14.25 -16.45 -22.01
N PRO A 561 -13.70 -16.49 -23.24
CA PRO A 561 -12.60 -15.59 -23.63
C PRO A 561 -12.95 -14.11 -23.56
N MET A 562 -14.24 -13.73 -23.62
CA MET A 562 -14.66 -12.34 -23.57
C MET A 562 -14.32 -11.68 -22.23
N TRP A 563 -14.47 -12.39 -21.11
CA TRP A 563 -14.10 -11.88 -19.78
C TRP A 563 -12.74 -12.39 -19.30
N SER A 564 -12.37 -13.63 -19.60
CA SER A 564 -11.09 -14.20 -19.14
C SER A 564 -9.87 -13.75 -19.96
N ARG A 565 -10.09 -13.11 -21.11
CA ARG A 565 -9.07 -12.68 -22.10
C ARG A 565 -8.12 -13.78 -22.58
N ASN A 566 -8.46 -15.04 -22.35
CA ASN A 566 -7.66 -16.20 -22.70
C ASN A 566 -8.55 -17.29 -23.31
N PRO A 567 -7.98 -18.17 -24.16
CA PRO A 567 -8.69 -19.38 -24.57
C PRO A 567 -9.07 -20.23 -23.36
N ALA A 568 -10.25 -20.85 -23.45
CA ALA A 568 -10.77 -21.75 -22.44
C ALA A 568 -11.22 -23.06 -23.09
N LYS A 569 -11.25 -24.13 -22.28
CA LYS A 569 -11.91 -25.40 -22.60
C LYS A 569 -12.95 -25.60 -21.52
N MET A 570 -14.24 -25.53 -21.87
CA MET A 570 -15.30 -25.69 -20.89
C MET A 570 -16.56 -26.20 -21.57
N LYS A 571 -17.21 -27.19 -20.97
CA LYS A 571 -18.53 -27.65 -21.37
C LYS A 571 -19.36 -27.95 -20.13
N PRO A 572 -20.63 -27.53 -20.05
CA PRO A 572 -21.45 -27.73 -18.87
C PRO A 572 -22.08 -29.14 -18.94
N GLU A 573 -21.22 -30.16 -18.94
CA GLU A 573 -21.54 -31.59 -19.03
C GLU A 573 -20.76 -32.35 -17.95
N VAL A 574 -21.44 -33.22 -17.20
CA VAL A 574 -20.79 -33.99 -16.11
C VAL A 574 -19.66 -34.84 -16.67
N GLY A 575 -18.47 -34.71 -16.07
CA GLY A 575 -17.25 -35.41 -16.47
C GLY A 575 -16.39 -34.68 -17.51
N ALA A 576 -16.87 -33.58 -18.10
CA ALA A 576 -16.09 -32.78 -19.03
C ALA A 576 -14.89 -32.12 -18.35
N GLU A 577 -13.78 -32.04 -19.07
CA GLU A 577 -12.58 -31.32 -18.61
C GLU A 577 -12.76 -29.81 -18.75
N MET A 578 -12.29 -29.09 -17.73
CA MET A 578 -12.28 -27.64 -17.66
C MET A 578 -10.83 -27.14 -17.65
N SER A 579 -10.54 -26.15 -18.48
CA SER A 579 -9.31 -25.38 -18.49
C SER A 579 -9.63 -23.90 -18.70
N LEU A 580 -9.23 -23.06 -17.77
CA LEU A 580 -9.48 -21.61 -17.79
C LEU A 580 -8.15 -20.85 -17.68
N PHE A 581 -8.15 -19.59 -18.11
CA PHE A 581 -7.01 -18.66 -18.03
C PHE A 581 -5.72 -19.22 -18.63
N GLY A 582 -5.81 -19.78 -19.85
CA GLY A 582 -4.64 -20.30 -20.57
C GLY A 582 -4.05 -21.56 -19.96
N GLY A 583 -4.83 -22.34 -19.21
CA GLY A 583 -4.36 -23.58 -18.56
C GLY A 583 -3.95 -23.42 -17.10
N ASN A 584 -3.96 -22.18 -16.57
CA ASN A 584 -3.60 -21.94 -15.18
C ASN A 584 -4.62 -22.53 -14.20
N VAL A 585 -5.91 -22.55 -14.57
CA VAL A 585 -6.93 -23.25 -13.80
C VAL A 585 -7.35 -24.50 -14.56
N THR A 586 -7.31 -25.64 -13.87
CA THR A 586 -7.72 -26.94 -14.43
C THR A 586 -8.71 -27.65 -13.53
N GLY A 587 -9.58 -28.45 -14.12
CA GLY A 587 -10.58 -29.19 -13.38
C GLY A 587 -11.48 -30.06 -14.24
N LYS A 588 -12.55 -30.57 -13.63
CA LYS A 588 -13.59 -31.38 -14.25
C LYS A 588 -14.95 -30.98 -13.69
N VAL A 589 -15.96 -31.01 -14.54
CA VAL A 589 -17.34 -30.74 -14.12
C VAL A 589 -17.88 -31.94 -13.34
N ILE A 590 -18.34 -31.70 -12.12
CA ILE A 590 -18.89 -32.71 -11.20
C ILE A 590 -20.41 -32.75 -11.31
N SER A 591 -21.07 -31.60 -11.33
CA SER A 591 -22.52 -31.48 -11.44
C SER A 591 -22.91 -30.17 -12.10
N VAL A 592 -24.06 -30.18 -12.78
CA VAL A 592 -24.62 -29.04 -13.49
C VAL A 592 -26.13 -29.03 -13.28
N ASP A 593 -26.67 -27.91 -12.81
CA ASP A 593 -28.09 -27.60 -12.74
C ASP A 593 -28.32 -26.24 -13.40
N ARG A 594 -28.70 -26.22 -14.68
CA ARG A 594 -28.77 -24.97 -15.45
C ARG A 594 -30.05 -24.18 -15.15
N PRO A 595 -29.99 -22.85 -15.01
CA PRO A 595 -28.80 -21.98 -14.93
C PRO A 595 -28.34 -21.72 -13.47
N LYS A 596 -28.81 -22.48 -12.49
CA LYS A 596 -28.71 -22.14 -11.06
C LYS A 596 -27.35 -22.48 -10.43
N GLU A 597 -26.76 -23.60 -10.81
CA GLU A 597 -25.59 -24.12 -10.10
C GLU A 597 -24.68 -24.97 -10.98
N MET A 598 -23.38 -24.89 -10.74
CA MET A 598 -22.39 -25.82 -11.26
C MET A 598 -21.31 -26.09 -10.23
N ILE A 599 -20.88 -27.35 -10.11
CA ILE A 599 -19.75 -27.73 -9.26
C ILE A 599 -18.65 -28.28 -10.15
N THR A 600 -17.43 -27.76 -10.01
CA THR A 600 -16.24 -28.23 -10.72
C THR A 600 -15.14 -28.58 -9.73
N THR A 601 -14.27 -29.55 -10.06
CA THR A 601 -12.95 -29.55 -9.44
C THR A 601 -12.18 -28.33 -9.90
N TRP A 602 -11.31 -27.78 -9.06
CA TRP A 602 -10.59 -26.55 -9.34
C TRP A 602 -9.19 -26.64 -8.76
N ARG A 603 -8.18 -26.29 -9.56
CA ARG A 603 -6.78 -26.30 -9.16
C ARG A 603 -6.02 -25.15 -9.82
N ALA A 604 -5.33 -24.35 -9.01
CA ALA A 604 -4.33 -23.39 -9.44
C ALA A 604 -2.96 -24.05 -9.64
N PRO A 605 -2.02 -23.43 -10.39
CA PRO A 605 -0.70 -23.98 -10.64
C PRO A 605 0.15 -24.06 -9.37
N THR A 606 -0.08 -23.12 -8.45
CA THR A 606 0.60 -22.98 -7.14
C THR A 606 0.18 -24.06 -6.14
N TRP A 607 -0.90 -24.80 -6.40
CA TRP A 607 -1.36 -25.86 -5.51
C TRP A 607 -0.56 -27.16 -5.69
N PRO A 608 -0.39 -27.95 -4.60
CA PRO A 608 0.31 -29.23 -4.67
C PRO A 608 -0.14 -30.10 -5.84
N ALA A 609 0.80 -30.80 -6.46
CA ALA A 609 0.51 -31.65 -7.61
C ALA A 609 -0.56 -32.70 -7.28
N GLY A 610 -1.62 -32.75 -8.09
CA GLY A 610 -2.74 -33.67 -7.88
C GLY A 610 -3.77 -33.25 -6.82
N HIS A 611 -3.58 -32.10 -6.15
CA HIS A 611 -4.55 -31.57 -5.18
C HIS A 611 -5.59 -30.70 -5.89
N PHE A 612 -6.87 -31.06 -5.76
CA PHE A 612 -8.00 -30.34 -6.35
C PHE A 612 -9.01 -29.95 -5.28
N GLY A 613 -9.44 -28.70 -5.32
CA GLY A 613 -10.58 -28.20 -4.56
C GLY A 613 -11.88 -28.43 -5.32
N LYS A 614 -13.01 -28.11 -4.69
CA LYS A 614 -14.33 -28.07 -5.32
C LYS A 614 -14.85 -26.64 -5.32
N LEU A 615 -14.95 -26.06 -6.51
CA LEU A 615 -15.57 -24.76 -6.73
C LEU A 615 -17.06 -24.98 -6.99
N LYS A 616 -17.90 -24.45 -6.13
CA LYS A 616 -19.34 -24.34 -6.33
C LYS A 616 -19.66 -22.94 -6.82
N THR A 617 -20.25 -22.87 -8.01
CA THR A 617 -20.73 -21.65 -8.66
C THR A 617 -22.26 -21.63 -8.56
N SER A 618 -22.81 -20.65 -7.84
CA SER A 618 -24.26 -20.53 -7.61
C SER A 618 -24.78 -19.20 -8.16
N LEU A 619 -25.89 -19.24 -8.88
CA LEU A 619 -26.57 -18.08 -9.45
C LEU A 619 -27.97 -17.91 -8.83
N THR A 620 -28.24 -16.72 -8.33
CA THR A 620 -29.55 -16.34 -7.78
C THR A 620 -30.06 -15.11 -8.55
N GLU A 621 -31.04 -15.33 -9.42
CA GLU A 621 -31.67 -14.25 -10.21
C GLU A 621 -32.64 -13.44 -9.34
N GLY A 622 -32.44 -12.12 -9.30
CA GLY A 622 -33.34 -11.13 -8.69
C GLY A 622 -34.17 -10.39 -9.75
N SER A 623 -34.82 -9.28 -9.37
CA SER A 623 -35.65 -8.48 -10.29
C SER A 623 -34.85 -7.80 -11.41
N ASP A 624 -33.68 -7.26 -11.07
CA ASP A 624 -32.90 -6.38 -11.95
C ASP A 624 -31.43 -6.83 -12.12
N SER A 625 -31.03 -7.91 -11.44
CA SER A 625 -29.66 -8.44 -11.46
C SER A 625 -29.59 -9.88 -10.96
N THR A 626 -28.49 -10.56 -11.25
CA THR A 626 -28.17 -11.89 -10.76
C THR A 626 -26.99 -11.85 -9.80
N LYS A 627 -27.13 -12.46 -8.62
CA LYS A 627 -26.02 -12.71 -7.70
C LYS A 627 -25.27 -13.97 -8.13
N LEU A 628 -23.97 -13.85 -8.37
CA LEU A 628 -23.04 -14.96 -8.57
C LEU A 628 -22.22 -15.16 -7.30
N GLU A 629 -22.22 -16.39 -6.79
CA GLU A 629 -21.44 -16.79 -5.63
C GLU A 629 -20.49 -17.93 -5.99
N LEU A 630 -19.22 -17.78 -5.61
CA LEU A 630 -18.16 -18.75 -5.80
C LEU A 630 -17.68 -19.24 -4.44
N HIS A 631 -17.91 -20.51 -4.14
CA HIS A 631 -17.48 -21.16 -2.91
C HIS A 631 -16.50 -22.29 -3.24
N LEU A 632 -15.22 -22.07 -2.94
CA LEU A 632 -14.14 -23.02 -3.19
C LEU A 632 -13.74 -23.72 -1.89
N THR A 633 -13.98 -25.02 -1.83
CA THR A 633 -13.58 -25.88 -0.71
C THR A 633 -12.34 -26.70 -1.07
N GLY A 634 -11.53 -27.06 -0.08
CA GLY A 634 -10.30 -27.82 -0.33
C GLY A 634 -9.10 -26.94 -0.65
N VAL A 635 -9.11 -25.66 -0.23
CA VAL A 635 -8.00 -24.72 -0.44
C VAL A 635 -6.84 -25.10 0.48
N PRO A 636 -5.59 -25.27 -0.01
CA PRO A 636 -4.45 -25.52 0.87
C PRO A 636 -4.28 -24.40 1.90
N VAL A 637 -4.14 -24.78 3.18
CA VAL A 637 -3.93 -23.81 4.26
C VAL A 637 -2.68 -22.96 4.00
N GLY A 638 -2.83 -21.63 4.12
CA GLY A 638 -1.81 -20.62 3.81
C GLY A 638 -1.91 -20.02 2.40
N THR A 639 -2.87 -20.47 1.57
CA THR A 639 -3.11 -19.95 0.21
C THR A 639 -4.50 -19.34 0.03
N GLU A 640 -5.24 -19.14 1.12
CA GLU A 640 -6.61 -18.62 1.14
C GLU A 640 -6.69 -17.23 0.50
N GLU A 641 -5.84 -16.30 0.94
CA GLU A 641 -5.83 -14.91 0.45
C GLU A 641 -5.46 -14.85 -1.05
N GLU A 642 -4.48 -15.66 -1.48
CA GLU A 642 -4.14 -15.80 -2.90
C GLU A 642 -5.32 -16.35 -3.72
N THR A 643 -5.97 -17.39 -3.20
CA THR A 643 -7.09 -18.07 -3.87
C THR A 643 -8.31 -17.15 -3.95
N GLU A 644 -8.64 -16.44 -2.88
CA GLU A 644 -9.74 -15.47 -2.82
C GLU A 644 -9.51 -14.31 -3.77
N ARG A 645 -8.32 -13.71 -3.73
CA ARG A 645 -7.93 -12.65 -4.66
C ARG A 645 -7.99 -13.11 -6.11
N ASN A 646 -7.54 -14.33 -6.41
CA ASN A 646 -7.59 -14.89 -7.75
C ASN A 646 -9.04 -15.11 -8.21
N LEU A 647 -9.92 -15.62 -7.35
CA LEU A 647 -11.34 -15.76 -7.67
C LEU A 647 -12.00 -14.38 -7.91
N ASP A 648 -11.69 -13.36 -7.11
CA ASP A 648 -12.25 -12.01 -7.26
C ASP A 648 -11.77 -11.34 -8.56
N ILE A 649 -10.46 -11.29 -8.78
CA ILE A 649 -9.88 -10.63 -9.95
C ILE A 649 -10.27 -11.36 -11.24
N PHE A 650 -10.06 -12.68 -11.28
CA PHE A 650 -10.18 -13.41 -12.53
C PHE A 650 -11.62 -13.73 -12.89
N TYR A 651 -12.53 -13.91 -11.93
CA TYR A 651 -13.95 -14.17 -12.22
C TYR A 651 -14.78 -12.90 -12.06
N LEU A 652 -14.91 -12.37 -10.84
CA LEU A 652 -15.90 -11.34 -10.55
C LEU A 652 -15.59 -10.01 -11.25
N ARG A 653 -14.38 -9.46 -11.08
CA ARG A 653 -13.99 -8.20 -11.71
C ARG A 653 -13.95 -8.30 -13.24
N SER A 654 -13.46 -9.42 -13.75
CA SER A 654 -13.38 -9.68 -15.19
C SER A 654 -14.77 -9.74 -15.84
N LEU A 655 -15.75 -10.39 -15.19
CA LEU A 655 -17.15 -10.37 -15.64
C LEU A 655 -17.78 -8.97 -15.54
N LYS A 656 -17.43 -8.17 -14.51
CA LYS A 656 -17.92 -6.79 -14.40
C LYS A 656 -17.38 -5.89 -15.53
N GLN A 657 -16.13 -6.09 -15.94
CA GLN A 657 -15.45 -5.31 -16.98
C GLN A 657 -16.06 -5.46 -18.37
N ILE A 658 -16.77 -6.56 -18.67
CA ILE A 658 -17.46 -6.75 -19.95
C ILE A 658 -18.86 -6.10 -19.99
N GLY A 659 -19.16 -5.21 -19.03
CA GLY A 659 -20.41 -4.46 -18.98
C GLY A 659 -21.54 -5.15 -18.22
N LEU A 660 -21.25 -6.25 -17.52
CA LEU A 660 -22.24 -6.94 -16.67
C LEU A 660 -22.26 -6.41 -15.23
N GLY A 661 -21.40 -5.46 -14.86
CA GLY A 661 -21.36 -4.89 -13.49
C GLY A 661 -22.39 -3.80 -13.23
N THR A 662 -22.68 -3.52 -11.96
CA THR A 662 -23.39 -2.30 -11.55
C THR A 662 -22.52 -1.08 -11.81
N ILE A 663 -23.03 -0.12 -12.57
CA ILE A 663 -22.45 1.22 -12.68
C ILE A 663 -22.75 1.92 -11.35
N LEU A 664 -21.71 2.14 -10.54
CA LEU A 664 -21.69 3.15 -9.50
C LEU A 664 -20.47 4.04 -9.74
#